data_AF-A0A2Z2NNX2-F1
#
_entry.id   AF-A0A2Z2NNX2-F1
#
_cell.length_a   1.000
_cell.length_b   1.000
_cell.length_c   1.000
_cell.angle_alpha   90.00
_cell.angle_beta   90.00
_cell.angle_gamma   90.00
#
_symmetry.space_group_name_H-M   'P 1'
#
loop_
_entity.id
_entity.type
_entity.pdbx_description
1 polymer ?
#
loop_
_entity_poly.entity_id
_entity_poly.type
_entity_poly.pdbx_seq_one_letter_code
_entity_poly.pdbx_strand_id
1 'polypeptide(L)'
;MREERQRNGHECSECIFPFSALDDVKTAIARFVGRCLGRAYEIRSPQPSDLTCSFSLTGADGTGPIELASQATQWELSNIRLRAGWYMLEVEHSLDSIGCVLTLQLGEAEQEYLLLSSKPVCKRIVWLQAGIGDCTVRIDQPDCSLGRLSLVALSSAFALNRMSGRLSNRGAVDGGSCREAATLYAEYQSHIHSAVLSNSYVPEEPCSLVEARVAVAADAGTELHSGLGVVSELIQASDSRSDSELALALSPDPGSIATVTLLILHGQDFDNEALASRSVTAAIAFARSVGWRIEWQSSTQFRHYHGHAVSGASIFHMQVVNDVEYRVDAFHQMMIAVRVGIDLVYADHDHIDENDIRIRPALKPEWNPELLLNTNYIQLPWMISNAWITQLETDDDSVLDTPERILLTAALGTGTGSNITLSALRDDQVIRVPKVLASLPAHRPRANDDDIRPWQGQVRKALAAAGSDATSSDGPHGGLCHVTWTLLAQLPTVDIIIPTRDKVEVLKACVDSVLEKSTYACYRLLIVDNDSEKAETQNYYESLKNISNVTLLSYAGTFNYSAINNFAVSHSDADVLVLLNNDTEVISPGWLEELVSQAMRPGVGCVGAKLYYSNGRIQHGGVIVGIAGVAGHAHRYSPRQGRGYCNRLLVSQNMTAVTAACLAVRRQTYLDAGGLDEEALQVAWNDVDFCLKVRELGYRNVWTPYAELFHHEGLSRGADDTRSKVRRVDAERQVMRARWSMDTFDDPAYHPLLTRDNESFGLA
;
A
#
# COMPACT_ATOMS: atom_id res chain seq x y z
N MET A 1 32.37 10.03 33.40
CA MET A 1 31.38 10.41 34.43
C MET A 1 31.36 9.51 35.67
N ARG A 2 30.99 8.22 35.61
CA ARG A 2 31.03 7.34 36.80
C ARG A 2 32.44 7.14 37.36
N GLU A 3 33.45 7.05 36.49
CA GLU A 3 34.86 6.84 36.90
C GLU A 3 35.55 8.11 37.46
N GLU A 4 35.15 9.30 37.02
CA GLU A 4 35.66 10.58 37.58
C GLU A 4 35.08 10.88 38.98
N ARG A 5 33.83 10.46 39.24
CA ARG A 5 33.20 10.56 40.57
C ARG A 5 33.95 9.76 41.64
N GLN A 6 34.63 8.68 41.26
CA GLN A 6 35.40 7.86 42.20
C GLN A 6 36.79 8.43 42.52
N ARG A 7 37.34 9.34 41.71
CA ARG A 7 38.73 9.81 41.89
C ARG A 7 38.88 11.07 42.76
N ASN A 8 37.90 11.98 42.77
CA ASN A 8 38.12 13.34 43.29
C ASN A 8 37.40 13.69 44.61
N GLY A 9 36.73 12.73 45.26
CA GLY A 9 36.44 12.77 46.71
C GLY A 9 35.59 13.91 47.29
N HIS A 10 35.09 14.86 46.50
CA HIS A 10 34.25 15.96 47.00
C HIS A 10 33.02 16.21 46.13
N GLU A 11 31.89 16.47 46.81
CA GLU A 11 30.59 16.81 46.23
C GLU A 11 30.67 18.16 45.53
N CYS A 12 30.57 18.16 44.21
CA CYS A 12 30.41 19.37 43.42
C CYS A 12 28.92 19.57 43.14
N SER A 13 28.27 20.41 43.96
CA SER A 13 26.98 21.00 43.65
C SER A 13 27.17 22.06 42.57
N GLU A 14 26.43 21.90 41.47
CA GLU A 14 26.33 22.78 40.31
C GLU A 14 27.54 22.84 39.36
N CYS A 15 27.42 22.09 38.26
CA CYS A 15 28.08 22.40 36.99
C CYS A 15 27.02 22.31 35.89
N ILE A 16 26.30 23.42 35.68
CA ILE A 16 25.49 23.63 34.48
C ILE A 16 26.46 24.06 33.38
N PHE A 17 26.64 23.25 32.35
CA PHE A 17 27.26 23.69 31.11
C PHE A 17 26.16 23.96 30.08
N PRO A 18 26.06 25.19 29.51
CA PRO A 18 25.15 25.45 28.41
C PRO A 18 25.76 24.84 27.16
N PHE A 19 25.18 23.74 26.66
CA PHE A 19 25.55 23.17 25.36
C PHE A 19 24.58 23.68 24.31
N SER A 20 25.05 24.54 23.41
CA SER A 20 24.25 25.08 22.31
C SER A 20 24.66 24.59 20.92
N ALA A 21 25.53 23.57 20.79
CA ALA A 21 25.86 22.96 19.50
C ALA A 21 26.34 21.50 19.61
N LEU A 22 25.92 20.64 18.66
CA LEU A 22 26.23 19.21 18.60
C LEU A 22 27.73 18.90 18.36
N ASP A 23 28.48 19.86 17.80
CA ASP A 23 29.91 19.71 17.48
C ASP A 23 30.84 19.84 18.69
N ASP A 24 30.37 20.51 19.75
CA ASP A 24 31.12 20.63 21.02
C ASP A 24 31.16 19.30 21.77
N VAL A 25 30.13 18.47 21.61
CA VAL A 25 30.04 17.12 22.21
C VAL A 25 31.00 16.15 21.51
N LYS A 26 31.07 16.17 20.17
CA LYS A 26 32.00 15.34 19.39
C LYS A 26 33.46 15.68 19.71
N THR A 27 33.76 16.97 19.83
CA THR A 27 35.09 17.47 20.16
C THR A 27 35.48 17.13 21.61
N ALA A 28 34.53 17.18 22.54
CA ALA A 28 34.74 16.76 23.93
C ALA A 28 35.00 15.25 24.06
N ILE A 29 34.26 14.42 23.30
CA ILE A 29 34.46 12.96 23.26
C ILE A 29 35.83 12.61 22.66
N ALA A 30 36.23 13.24 21.56
CA ALA A 30 37.54 13.02 20.94
C ALA A 30 38.71 13.41 21.87
N ARG A 31 38.60 14.54 22.60
CA ARG A 31 39.60 14.97 23.60
C ARG A 31 39.61 14.11 24.87
N PHE A 32 38.48 13.51 25.24
CA PHE A 32 38.39 12.59 26.38
C PHE A 32 39.06 11.25 26.04
N VAL A 33 38.78 10.70 24.86
CA VAL A 33 39.39 9.45 24.36
C VAL A 33 40.90 9.61 24.13
N GLY A 34 41.35 10.75 23.59
CA GLY A 34 42.78 11.03 23.40
C GLY A 34 43.58 11.17 24.70
N ARG A 35 42.95 11.67 25.78
CA ARG A 35 43.59 11.80 27.10
C ARG A 35 43.69 10.46 27.86
N CYS A 36 42.77 9.53 27.63
CA CYS A 36 42.79 8.21 28.29
C CYS A 36 43.80 7.22 27.69
N LEU A 37 44.25 7.44 26.45
CA LEU A 37 45.06 6.45 25.70
C LEU A 37 46.50 6.89 25.39
N GLY A 38 46.93 8.08 25.84
CA GLY A 38 48.33 8.52 25.77
C GLY A 38 48.94 8.62 24.36
N ARG A 39 48.11 8.66 23.31
CA ARG A 39 48.53 8.78 21.90
C ARG A 39 47.54 9.66 21.14
N ALA A 40 48.07 10.56 20.30
CA ALA A 40 47.27 11.30 19.34
C ALA A 40 46.79 10.33 18.24
N TYR A 41 45.48 10.02 18.25
CA TYR A 41 44.84 9.30 17.17
C TYR A 41 44.16 10.30 16.24
N GLU A 42 44.62 10.35 15.00
CA GLU A 42 43.83 10.88 13.90
C GLU A 42 42.87 9.77 13.47
N ILE A 43 41.58 9.92 13.75
CA ILE A 43 40.56 8.98 13.29
C ILE A 43 40.43 9.18 11.78
N ARG A 44 41.10 8.34 10.99
CA ARG A 44 40.76 8.19 9.58
C ARG A 44 39.53 7.30 9.48
N SER A 45 38.38 7.96 9.32
CA SER A 45 37.17 7.33 8.78
C SER A 45 37.51 6.63 7.47
N PRO A 46 36.87 5.48 7.13
CA PRO A 46 36.76 5.11 5.72
C PRO A 46 36.15 6.31 4.99
N GLN A 47 36.78 6.76 3.90
CA GLN A 47 36.38 7.95 3.15
C GLN A 47 34.91 7.80 2.71
N PRO A 48 33.98 8.64 3.21
CA PRO A 48 32.59 8.68 2.80
C PRO A 48 32.43 9.66 1.62
N SER A 49 33.27 9.54 0.60
CA SER A 49 33.30 10.54 -0.48
C SER A 49 32.40 10.24 -1.67
N ASP A 50 31.66 9.12 -1.76
CA ASP A 50 31.14 8.76 -3.09
C ASP A 50 29.73 8.19 -3.27
N LEU A 51 28.90 7.91 -2.26
CA LEU A 51 27.63 7.20 -2.54
C LEU A 51 26.39 7.59 -1.72
N THR A 52 26.37 8.73 -1.05
CA THR A 52 25.09 9.26 -0.52
C THR A 52 25.12 10.77 -0.47
N CYS A 53 24.25 11.41 -1.27
CA CYS A 53 24.01 12.85 -1.19
C CYS A 53 22.61 13.03 -0.61
N SER A 54 22.51 13.10 0.72
CA SER A 54 21.30 13.55 1.40
C SER A 54 21.38 15.06 1.58
N PHE A 55 20.47 15.80 0.96
CA PHE A 55 20.30 17.23 1.24
C PHE A 55 19.11 17.40 2.18
N SER A 56 19.25 18.27 3.18
CA SER A 56 18.14 18.73 4.00
C SER A 56 17.97 20.21 3.72
N LEU A 57 16.84 20.61 3.14
CA LEU A 57 16.47 22.02 3.03
C LEU A 57 16.10 22.49 4.45
N THR A 58 17.00 23.21 5.12
CA THR A 58 16.74 23.82 6.43
C THR A 58 16.35 25.28 6.26
N GLY A 59 15.33 25.73 7.00
CA GLY A 59 14.98 27.15 7.10
C GLY A 59 16.15 28.00 7.60
N ALA A 60 16.10 29.31 7.36
CA ALA A 60 17.21 30.27 7.60
C ALA A 60 17.71 30.33 9.06
N ASP A 61 17.00 29.74 10.02
CA ASP A 61 17.29 29.67 11.45
C ASP A 61 17.62 28.27 11.98
N GLY A 62 17.59 27.23 11.13
CA GLY A 62 18.09 25.90 11.46
C GLY A 62 17.22 25.08 12.43
N THR A 63 15.96 25.46 12.67
CA THR A 63 15.02 24.68 13.49
C THR A 63 13.64 24.56 12.84
N GLY A 64 13.22 23.33 12.48
CA GLY A 64 11.88 23.01 11.99
C GLY A 64 11.74 22.83 10.46
N PRO A 65 10.63 22.22 9.97
CA PRO A 65 10.29 22.20 8.55
C PRO A 65 10.08 23.62 8.03
N ILE A 66 10.36 23.86 6.75
CA ILE A 66 10.18 25.19 6.15
C ILE A 66 8.67 25.48 6.04
N GLU A 67 8.16 26.42 6.84
CA GLU A 67 6.94 27.14 6.47
C GLU A 67 7.29 28.08 5.30
N LEU A 68 6.99 27.62 4.09
CA LEU A 68 7.29 28.31 2.84
C LEU A 68 6.34 29.51 2.64
N ALA A 69 6.63 30.64 3.30
CA ALA A 69 5.98 31.91 3.01
C ALA A 69 6.63 32.61 1.81
N SER A 70 6.49 32.06 0.59
CA SER A 70 6.52 32.84 -0.68
C SER A 70 6.46 31.94 -1.92
N GLN A 71 5.74 32.41 -2.93
CA GLN A 71 5.50 31.86 -4.28
C GLN A 71 6.77 31.56 -5.12
N ALA A 72 7.66 30.68 -4.65
CA ALA A 72 8.82 30.23 -5.43
C ALA A 72 8.59 28.81 -5.97
N THR A 73 8.53 28.66 -7.30
CA THR A 73 8.30 27.40 -8.03
C THR A 73 9.59 26.72 -8.50
N GLN A 74 10.77 27.22 -8.13
CA GLN A 74 12.05 26.70 -8.62
C GLN A 74 13.18 26.86 -7.58
N TRP A 75 13.96 25.80 -7.37
CA TRP A 75 15.13 25.80 -6.48
C TRP A 75 16.37 25.24 -7.20
N GLU A 76 17.44 26.03 -7.25
CA GLU A 76 18.72 25.58 -7.81
C GLU A 76 19.60 24.96 -6.72
N LEU A 77 20.03 23.71 -6.91
CA LEU A 77 20.98 23.02 -6.05
C LEU A 77 22.38 23.02 -6.70
N SER A 78 23.09 24.12 -6.55
CA SER A 78 24.45 24.27 -7.08
C SER A 78 25.48 23.43 -6.28
N ASN A 79 26.59 23.06 -6.92
CA ASN A 79 27.76 22.38 -6.35
C ASN A 79 27.60 20.91 -5.92
N ILE A 80 26.63 20.19 -6.48
CA ILE A 80 26.50 18.74 -6.25
C ILE A 80 27.28 17.98 -7.33
N ARG A 81 28.12 17.01 -6.92
CA ARG A 81 28.78 16.06 -7.84
C ARG A 81 28.22 14.67 -7.63
N LEU A 82 27.45 14.16 -8.59
CA LEU A 82 26.94 12.79 -8.58
C LEU A 82 27.75 11.92 -9.55
N ARG A 83 28.00 10.67 -9.16
CA ARG A 83 28.61 9.66 -10.05
C ARG A 83 27.54 9.08 -10.96
N ALA A 84 27.92 8.63 -12.16
CA ALA A 84 27.02 7.81 -12.98
C ALA A 84 26.59 6.56 -12.21
N GLY A 85 25.29 6.29 -12.16
CA GLY A 85 24.78 5.19 -11.34
C GLY A 85 23.28 5.26 -11.12
N TRP A 86 22.76 4.23 -10.45
CA TRP A 86 21.36 4.17 -10.01
C TRP A 86 21.19 4.94 -8.72
N TYR A 87 20.11 5.69 -8.60
CA TYR A 87 19.72 6.39 -7.38
C TYR A 87 18.25 6.18 -7.07
N MET A 88 17.89 6.20 -5.78
CA MET A 88 16.53 6.37 -5.29
C MET A 88 16.33 7.84 -4.95
N LEU A 89 15.44 8.50 -5.67
CA LEU A 89 14.86 9.78 -5.30
C LEU A 89 13.75 9.51 -4.27
N GLU A 90 13.83 10.12 -3.09
CA GLU A 90 12.81 10.07 -2.05
C GLU A 90 12.33 11.48 -1.74
N VAL A 91 11.02 11.69 -1.73
CA VAL A 91 10.39 12.97 -1.45
C VAL A 91 9.31 12.78 -0.39
N GLU A 92 9.54 13.37 0.77
CA GLU A 92 8.56 13.53 1.84
C GLU A 92 7.76 14.81 1.60
N HIS A 93 6.44 14.75 1.76
CA HIS A 93 5.55 15.87 1.44
C HIS A 93 4.30 15.90 2.33
N SER A 94 3.64 17.06 2.39
CA SER A 94 2.35 17.20 3.09
C SER A 94 1.20 16.55 2.29
N LEU A 95 0.08 16.27 2.95
CA LEU A 95 -1.14 15.76 2.29
C LEU A 95 -1.68 16.74 1.23
N ASP A 96 -1.48 18.05 1.42
CA ASP A 96 -1.90 19.08 0.47
C ASP A 96 -1.09 19.04 -0.83
N SER A 97 0.05 18.34 -0.81
CA SER A 97 0.94 18.16 -1.96
C SER A 97 0.64 16.88 -2.76
N ILE A 98 -0.37 16.10 -2.35
CA ILE A 98 -0.81 14.92 -3.09
C ILE A 98 -1.29 15.37 -4.48
N GLY A 99 -0.73 14.76 -5.52
CA GLY A 99 -1.03 15.10 -6.91
C GLY A 99 -0.03 16.07 -7.54
N CYS A 100 0.86 16.70 -6.77
CA CYS A 100 1.91 17.52 -7.33
C CYS A 100 2.94 16.67 -8.10
N VAL A 101 3.45 17.21 -9.21
CA VAL A 101 4.55 16.64 -9.98
C VAL A 101 5.81 17.44 -9.71
N LEU A 102 6.83 16.74 -9.21
CA LEU A 102 8.14 17.31 -8.97
C LEU A 102 9.04 17.03 -10.18
N THR A 103 9.67 18.07 -10.72
CA THR A 103 10.56 18.00 -11.87
C THR A 103 12.01 18.19 -11.43
N LEU A 104 12.78 17.12 -11.43
CA LEU A 104 14.19 17.13 -11.10
C LEU A 104 15.00 17.32 -12.40
N GLN A 105 15.59 18.51 -12.58
CA GLN A 105 16.54 18.79 -13.65
C GLN A 105 17.97 18.44 -13.18
N LEU A 106 18.64 17.57 -13.91
CA LEU A 106 19.98 17.10 -13.63
C LEU A 106 20.89 17.54 -14.79
N GLY A 107 21.63 18.63 -14.59
CA GLY A 107 22.45 19.25 -15.64
C GLY A 107 21.62 19.82 -16.80
N GLU A 108 22.26 20.08 -17.94
CA GLU A 108 21.62 20.73 -19.11
C GLU A 108 20.68 19.82 -19.91
N ALA A 109 20.69 18.50 -19.69
CA ALA A 109 20.04 17.54 -20.60
C ALA A 109 19.17 16.45 -19.93
N GLU A 110 19.24 16.22 -18.62
CA GLU A 110 18.43 15.19 -17.96
C GLU A 110 17.30 15.82 -17.12
N GLN A 111 16.06 15.35 -17.34
CA GLN A 111 14.87 15.72 -16.54
C GLN A 111 14.17 14.46 -16.04
N GLU A 112 13.89 14.41 -14.75
CA GLU A 112 13.17 13.34 -14.07
C GLU A 112 11.92 13.88 -13.39
N TYR A 113 10.84 13.10 -13.33
CA TYR A 113 9.56 13.54 -12.75
C TYR A 113 9.13 12.63 -11.60
N LEU A 114 8.56 13.16 -10.52
CA LEU A 114 7.99 12.36 -9.44
C LEU A 114 6.60 12.85 -9.08
N LEU A 115 5.60 11.96 -9.21
CA LEU A 115 4.25 12.21 -8.72
C LEU A 115 4.18 11.94 -7.21
N LEU A 116 3.71 12.92 -6.46
CA LEU A 116 3.46 12.79 -5.03
C LEU A 116 2.09 12.12 -4.81
N SER A 117 2.08 10.91 -4.25
CA SER A 117 0.86 10.13 -3.95
C SER A 117 0.41 10.34 -2.50
N SER A 118 -0.66 9.68 -2.04
CA SER A 118 -1.06 9.67 -0.62
C SER A 118 -0.02 9.10 0.36
N LYS A 119 1.14 8.64 -0.13
CA LYS A 119 2.22 8.10 0.68
C LYS A 119 3.02 9.26 1.27
N PRO A 120 3.30 9.27 2.58
CA PRO A 120 4.05 10.36 3.22
C PRO A 120 5.46 10.54 2.64
N VAL A 121 6.03 9.47 2.06
CA VAL A 121 7.27 9.51 1.28
C VAL A 121 7.07 8.82 -0.07
N CYS A 122 7.25 9.56 -1.14
CA CYS A 122 7.22 9.07 -2.51
C CYS A 122 8.64 8.73 -2.98
N LYS A 123 8.80 7.59 -3.66
CA LYS A 123 10.11 7.06 -4.06
C LYS A 123 10.17 6.72 -5.55
N ARG A 124 11.25 7.09 -6.23
CA ARG A 124 11.51 6.77 -7.65
C ARG A 124 12.95 6.35 -7.87
N ILE A 125 13.16 5.28 -8.63
CA ILE A 125 14.49 4.89 -9.09
C ILE A 125 14.82 5.68 -10.35
N VAL A 126 15.98 6.31 -10.37
CA VAL A 126 16.50 7.07 -11.51
C VAL A 126 17.90 6.57 -11.88
N TRP A 127 18.26 6.63 -13.15
CA TRP A 127 19.63 6.40 -13.62
C TRP A 127 20.22 7.72 -14.07
N LEU A 128 21.39 8.07 -13.54
CA LEU A 128 22.08 9.31 -13.91
C LEU A 128 23.24 8.98 -14.85
N GLN A 129 23.29 9.62 -16.03
CA GLN A 129 24.49 9.57 -16.87
C GLN A 129 25.57 10.52 -16.33
N ALA A 130 26.81 10.33 -16.80
CA ALA A 130 28.06 10.84 -16.25
C ALA A 130 28.05 12.21 -15.53
N GLY A 131 28.60 12.23 -14.32
CA GLY A 131 29.37 13.36 -13.76
C GLY A 131 28.69 14.72 -13.77
N ILE A 132 27.38 14.76 -13.54
CA ILE A 132 26.59 15.99 -13.56
C ILE A 132 27.08 16.91 -12.44
N GLY A 133 27.54 18.09 -12.86
CA GLY A 133 27.67 19.28 -12.02
C GLY A 133 26.37 20.08 -12.08
N ASP A 134 26.06 20.77 -10.98
CA ASP A 134 24.87 21.59 -10.71
C ASP A 134 23.53 20.91 -11.03
N CYS A 135 22.78 20.56 -9.98
CA CYS A 135 21.44 19.97 -10.07
C CYS A 135 20.40 21.07 -9.82
N THR A 136 19.28 21.08 -10.52
CA THR A 136 18.20 22.04 -10.26
C THR A 136 16.92 21.27 -9.97
N VAL A 137 16.33 21.48 -8.79
CA VAL A 137 15.02 20.88 -8.46
C VAL A 137 13.96 21.92 -8.75
N ARG A 138 13.07 21.63 -9.68
CA ARG A 138 11.95 22.50 -10.01
C ARG A 138 10.64 21.82 -9.60
N ILE A 139 9.71 22.58 -9.02
CA ILE A 139 8.37 22.06 -8.76
C ILE A 139 7.43 22.90 -9.60
N ASP A 140 6.77 22.26 -10.56
CA ASP A 140 5.96 22.98 -11.55
C ASP A 140 4.59 23.44 -10.99
N GLN A 141 4.36 23.34 -9.67
CA GLN A 141 3.12 23.77 -9.02
C GLN A 141 3.37 24.70 -7.81
N PRO A 142 2.68 25.85 -7.72
CA PRO A 142 2.93 26.88 -6.71
C PRO A 142 2.49 26.52 -5.29
N ASP A 143 1.68 25.47 -5.09
CA ASP A 143 1.06 25.11 -3.81
C ASP A 143 1.62 23.81 -3.18
N CYS A 144 2.83 23.40 -3.55
CA CYS A 144 3.45 22.16 -3.05
C CYS A 144 4.31 22.41 -1.79
N SER A 145 4.07 21.64 -0.73
CA SER A 145 4.82 21.65 0.53
C SER A 145 5.60 20.35 0.72
N LEU A 146 6.92 20.45 0.55
CA LEU A 146 7.84 19.32 0.71
C LEU A 146 8.49 19.32 2.11
N GLY A 147 8.53 18.16 2.75
CA GLY A 147 9.23 17.95 4.01
C GLY A 147 10.72 17.64 3.84
N ARG A 148 11.07 16.74 2.91
CA ARG A 148 12.45 16.28 2.70
C ARG A 148 12.65 15.71 1.30
N LEU A 149 13.78 16.01 0.66
CA LEU A 149 14.18 15.40 -0.61
C LEU A 149 15.53 14.69 -0.44
N SER A 150 15.65 13.44 -0.86
CA SER A 150 16.90 12.65 -0.74
C SER A 150 17.21 11.89 -2.03
N LEU A 151 18.50 11.79 -2.37
CA LEU A 151 19.02 10.97 -3.48
C LEU A 151 20.00 9.92 -2.92
N VAL A 152 19.60 8.65 -2.96
CA VAL A 152 20.34 7.53 -2.36
C VAL A 152 20.91 6.66 -3.46
N ALA A 153 22.24 6.51 -3.55
CA ALA A 153 22.83 5.64 -4.57
C ALA A 153 22.45 4.17 -4.32
N LEU A 154 22.12 3.45 -5.40
CA LEU A 154 21.70 2.05 -5.39
C LEU A 154 22.74 1.16 -6.07
N SER A 155 22.82 -0.10 -5.64
CA SER A 155 23.54 -1.12 -6.39
C SER A 155 22.76 -1.50 -7.65
N SER A 156 23.46 -1.85 -8.74
CA SER A 156 22.80 -2.29 -9.97
C SER A 156 21.92 -3.53 -9.77
N ALA A 157 22.32 -4.46 -8.91
CA ALA A 157 21.52 -5.65 -8.59
C ALA A 157 20.19 -5.30 -7.92
N PHE A 158 20.20 -4.35 -6.97
CA PHE A 158 18.99 -3.89 -6.30
C PHE A 158 18.05 -3.13 -7.24
N ALA A 159 18.59 -2.22 -8.06
CA ALA A 159 17.81 -1.48 -9.05
C ALA A 159 17.16 -2.43 -10.07
N LEU A 160 17.94 -3.39 -10.60
CA LEU A 160 17.45 -4.36 -11.59
C LEU A 160 16.38 -5.30 -11.01
N ASN A 161 16.53 -5.82 -9.79
CA ASN A 161 15.51 -6.65 -9.15
C ASN A 161 14.20 -5.90 -8.91
N ARG A 162 14.27 -4.60 -8.58
CA ARG A 162 13.08 -3.76 -8.38
C ARG A 162 12.39 -3.38 -9.70
N MET A 163 13.14 -3.36 -10.79
CA MET A 163 12.62 -3.09 -12.14
C MET A 163 12.20 -4.35 -12.90
N SER A 164 12.73 -5.53 -12.58
CA SER A 164 12.45 -6.78 -13.33
C SER A 164 10.97 -7.12 -13.35
N GLY A 165 10.24 -6.90 -12.24
CA GLY A 165 8.79 -7.03 -12.18
C GLY A 165 8.01 -5.96 -12.97
N ARG A 166 8.65 -4.83 -13.31
CA ARG A 166 8.08 -3.74 -14.14
C ARG A 166 8.40 -3.89 -15.62
N LEU A 167 9.52 -4.54 -15.95
CA LEU A 167 10.02 -4.75 -17.32
C LEU A 167 9.64 -6.11 -17.92
N SER A 168 9.16 -7.05 -17.10
CA SER A 168 8.83 -8.44 -17.48
C SER A 168 7.79 -8.59 -18.59
N ASN A 169 7.01 -7.55 -18.92
CA ASN A 169 5.99 -7.58 -19.97
C ASN A 169 6.47 -7.04 -21.34
N ARG A 170 7.76 -6.74 -21.54
CA ARG A 170 8.29 -6.23 -22.83
C ARG A 170 9.42 -7.05 -23.46
N GLY A 171 9.65 -8.27 -22.99
CA GLY A 171 10.69 -9.17 -23.51
C GLY A 171 11.86 -9.32 -22.54
N ALA A 172 12.43 -10.53 -22.50
CA ALA A 172 13.44 -10.93 -21.53
C ALA A 172 14.67 -10.01 -21.53
N VAL A 173 15.08 -9.54 -20.35
CA VAL A 173 16.46 -9.09 -20.13
C VAL A 173 17.27 -10.32 -19.66
N ASP A 174 17.43 -11.29 -20.56
CA ASP A 174 18.38 -12.38 -20.33
C ASP A 174 19.78 -11.86 -20.71
N GLY A 175 20.57 -11.50 -19.71
CA GLY A 175 22.00 -11.21 -19.85
C GLY A 175 22.38 -9.83 -20.44
N GLY A 176 21.44 -8.89 -20.60
CA GLY A 176 21.72 -7.53 -21.07
C GLY A 176 22.51 -6.66 -20.09
N SER A 177 23.32 -5.73 -20.61
CA SER A 177 24.11 -4.79 -19.81
C SER A 177 23.23 -3.81 -19.02
N CYS A 178 23.69 -3.31 -17.86
CA CYS A 178 22.96 -2.29 -17.06
C CYS A 178 22.49 -1.07 -17.87
N ARG A 179 23.19 -0.77 -18.97
CA ARG A 179 22.89 0.33 -19.90
C ARG A 179 21.69 0.02 -20.79
N GLU A 180 21.52 -1.22 -21.24
CA GLU A 180 20.34 -1.64 -22.02
C GLU A 180 19.08 -1.67 -21.14
N ALA A 181 19.19 -2.12 -19.89
CA ALA A 181 18.10 -2.04 -18.92
C ALA A 181 17.70 -0.59 -18.60
N ALA A 182 18.70 0.32 -18.46
CA ALA A 182 18.44 1.74 -18.31
C ALA A 182 17.80 2.36 -19.56
N THR A 183 18.18 1.91 -20.76
CA THR A 183 17.60 2.39 -22.03
C THR A 183 16.17 1.92 -22.19
N LEU A 184 15.87 0.64 -21.94
CA LEU A 184 14.52 0.08 -21.96
C LEU A 184 13.62 0.72 -20.90
N TYR A 185 14.17 1.00 -19.71
CA TYR A 185 13.46 1.74 -18.68
C TYR A 185 13.23 3.21 -19.09
N ALA A 186 14.21 3.89 -19.67
CA ALA A 186 14.06 5.24 -20.20
C ALA A 186 13.06 5.30 -21.37
N GLU A 187 13.00 4.30 -22.25
CA GLU A 187 12.00 4.18 -23.32
C GLU A 187 10.58 3.93 -22.79
N TYR A 188 10.45 3.09 -21.75
CA TYR A 188 9.21 2.93 -20.98
C TYR A 188 8.77 4.26 -20.36
N GLN A 189 9.71 5.04 -19.81
CA GLN A 189 9.45 6.38 -19.27
C GLN A 189 9.11 7.40 -20.37
N SER A 190 9.76 7.34 -21.55
CA SER A 190 9.52 8.28 -22.66
C SER A 190 8.12 8.15 -23.26
N HIS A 191 7.51 6.96 -23.20
CA HIS A 191 6.11 6.76 -23.60
C HIS A 191 5.14 7.43 -22.62
N ILE A 192 5.43 7.41 -21.31
CA ILE A 192 4.71 8.21 -20.31
C ILE A 192 4.95 9.71 -20.59
N HIS A 193 6.16 10.07 -20.99
CA HIS A 193 6.64 11.44 -21.24
C HIS A 193 6.02 12.10 -22.49
N SER A 194 5.87 11.38 -23.61
CA SER A 194 5.24 11.92 -24.84
C SER A 194 3.76 12.28 -24.67
N ALA A 195 3.10 11.66 -23.69
CA ALA A 195 1.74 11.99 -23.29
C ALA A 195 1.66 13.22 -22.36
N VAL A 196 2.76 13.59 -21.70
CA VAL A 196 2.86 14.74 -20.78
C VAL A 196 3.31 16.02 -21.51
N LEU A 197 4.18 15.91 -22.53
CA LEU A 197 4.75 17.07 -23.25
C LEU A 197 3.94 17.59 -24.45
N SER A 198 2.84 16.94 -24.86
CA SER A 198 2.05 17.40 -26.03
C SER A 198 1.28 18.72 -25.83
N ASN A 199 1.45 19.39 -24.68
CA ASN A 199 0.83 20.68 -24.35
C ASN A 199 1.84 21.81 -24.02
N SER A 200 2.97 21.90 -24.73
CA SER A 200 3.85 23.07 -24.63
C SER A 200 4.29 23.57 -26.01
N TYR A 201 3.74 24.72 -26.39
CA TYR A 201 4.04 25.47 -27.60
C TYR A 201 5.51 25.92 -27.62
N VAL A 202 6.24 25.58 -28.70
CA VAL A 202 7.58 26.10 -29.00
C VAL A 202 7.48 27.03 -30.21
N PRO A 203 7.78 28.34 -30.10
CA PRO A 203 7.97 29.18 -31.28
C PRO A 203 9.42 29.11 -31.79
N GLU A 204 9.56 28.97 -33.11
CA GLU A 204 10.82 28.92 -33.86
C GLU A 204 11.46 30.32 -34.05
N GLU A 205 12.72 30.44 -33.62
CA GLU A 205 13.84 31.33 -34.06
C GLU A 205 13.69 32.88 -34.18
N PRO A 206 14.78 33.66 -34.36
CA PRO A 206 15.91 33.84 -33.43
C PRO A 206 16.16 35.36 -33.18
N CYS A 207 16.37 35.82 -31.95
CA CYS A 207 16.89 37.18 -31.73
C CYS A 207 17.74 37.34 -30.48
N SER A 208 18.82 38.08 -30.68
CA SER A 208 19.96 38.38 -29.82
C SER A 208 19.65 39.17 -28.54
N LEU A 209 20.49 38.89 -27.53
CA LEU A 209 20.64 39.56 -26.24
C LEU A 209 20.72 41.11 -26.36
N VAL A 210 19.78 41.83 -25.73
CA VAL A 210 19.98 43.21 -25.24
C VAL A 210 19.24 43.38 -23.92
N GLU A 211 19.96 43.88 -22.91
CA GLU A 211 19.48 44.24 -21.56
C GLU A 211 18.13 44.98 -21.55
N ALA A 212 17.25 44.59 -20.62
CA ALA A 212 16.20 45.46 -20.12
C ALA A 212 15.98 45.21 -18.62
N ARG A 213 16.40 46.18 -17.79
CA ARG A 213 15.98 46.30 -16.39
C ARG A 213 14.52 46.74 -16.37
N VAL A 214 13.69 46.12 -15.53
CA VAL A 214 12.34 46.62 -15.24
C VAL A 214 12.18 46.83 -13.75
N ALA A 215 11.89 48.09 -13.41
CA ALA A 215 11.51 48.58 -12.11
C ALA A 215 10.03 48.27 -11.83
N VAL A 216 9.71 48.09 -10.55
CA VAL A 216 8.35 47.90 -10.05
C VAL A 216 7.56 49.20 -10.15
N ALA A 217 6.36 49.16 -10.72
CA ALA A 217 5.36 50.20 -10.60
C ALA A 217 3.99 49.57 -10.29
N ALA A 218 3.40 49.99 -9.17
CA ALA A 218 2.00 49.80 -8.83
C ALA A 218 1.15 50.87 -9.55
N ASP A 219 0.03 50.49 -10.18
CA ASP A 219 -1.32 50.94 -9.81
C ASP A 219 -2.41 50.60 -10.85
N ALA A 220 -3.62 50.41 -10.29
CA ALA A 220 -4.96 50.72 -10.81
C ALA A 220 -5.60 49.91 -11.97
N GLY A 221 -6.62 49.13 -11.58
CA GLY A 221 -8.00 49.35 -12.02
C GLY A 221 -8.50 48.60 -13.26
N THR A 222 -9.32 47.57 -13.06
CA THR A 222 -10.46 47.29 -13.94
C THR A 222 -11.52 46.42 -13.24
N GLU A 223 -12.77 46.84 -13.36
CA GLU A 223 -13.99 46.22 -12.85
C GLU A 223 -14.26 44.85 -13.49
N LEU A 224 -14.65 43.86 -12.69
CA LEU A 224 -15.28 42.62 -13.17
C LEU A 224 -16.70 42.53 -12.58
N HIS A 225 -17.69 42.91 -13.38
CA HIS A 225 -19.09 42.68 -13.11
C HIS A 225 -19.60 41.41 -13.82
N SER A 226 -20.53 40.74 -13.13
CA SER A 226 -21.53 39.76 -13.60
C SER A 226 -21.13 38.28 -13.71
N GLY A 227 -21.24 37.59 -12.57
CA GLY A 227 -21.26 36.12 -12.49
C GLY A 227 -21.94 35.55 -11.23
N LEU A 228 -22.67 36.36 -10.44
CA LEU A 228 -23.23 35.96 -9.13
C LEU A 228 -24.77 35.84 -9.11
N GLY A 229 -25.43 35.91 -10.28
CA GLY A 229 -26.90 35.92 -10.36
C GLY A 229 -27.59 34.56 -10.16
N VAL A 230 -26.90 33.44 -10.33
CA VAL A 230 -27.52 32.10 -10.32
C VAL A 230 -27.34 31.37 -8.98
N VAL A 231 -26.38 31.79 -8.16
CA VAL A 231 -26.06 31.13 -6.87
C VAL A 231 -27.08 31.51 -5.77
N SER A 232 -27.75 32.65 -5.89
CA SER A 232 -28.70 33.12 -4.86
C SER A 232 -30.05 32.39 -4.85
N GLU A 233 -30.48 31.77 -5.95
CA GLU A 233 -31.77 31.06 -5.99
C GLU A 233 -31.67 29.61 -5.49
N LEU A 234 -30.49 28.98 -5.55
CA LEU A 234 -30.28 27.61 -5.08
C LEU A 234 -30.00 27.51 -3.57
N ILE A 235 -29.48 28.59 -2.95
CA ILE A 235 -29.20 28.62 -1.50
C ILE A 235 -30.49 28.73 -0.66
N GLN A 236 -31.62 29.13 -1.24
CA GLN A 236 -32.89 29.22 -0.51
C GLN A 236 -33.61 27.86 -0.32
N ALA A 237 -33.05 26.76 -0.85
CA ALA A 237 -33.66 25.43 -0.78
C ALA A 237 -32.95 24.44 0.18
N SER A 238 -31.85 24.81 0.84
CA SER A 238 -31.13 23.95 1.79
C SER A 238 -31.08 24.58 3.19
N ASP A 239 -31.84 24.01 4.11
CA ASP A 239 -32.00 24.48 5.50
C ASP A 239 -30.83 24.03 6.42
N SER A 240 -29.58 24.16 5.95
CA SER A 240 -28.37 23.87 6.75
C SER A 240 -27.31 24.96 6.60
N ARG A 241 -27.09 25.70 7.70
CA ARG A 241 -26.11 26.80 7.83
C ARG A 241 -24.63 26.38 7.73
N SER A 242 -24.31 25.17 7.26
CA SER A 242 -22.93 24.66 7.13
C SER A 242 -22.33 24.81 5.72
N ASP A 243 -23.14 25.11 4.70
CA ASP A 243 -22.69 24.99 3.30
C ASP A 243 -22.18 26.32 2.70
N SER A 244 -22.38 27.45 3.40
CA SER A 244 -21.95 28.79 2.94
C SER A 244 -20.45 29.06 3.15
N GLU A 245 -19.79 28.37 4.07
CA GLU A 245 -18.34 28.49 4.26
C GLU A 245 -17.54 27.64 3.25
N LEU A 246 -18.17 26.63 2.62
CA LEU A 246 -17.51 25.77 1.62
C LEU A 246 -17.32 26.45 0.25
N ALA A 247 -18.17 27.44 -0.08
CA ALA A 247 -18.15 28.10 -1.38
C ALA A 247 -17.01 29.14 -1.55
N LEU A 248 -16.37 29.55 -0.45
CA LEU A 248 -15.35 30.62 -0.44
C LEU A 248 -13.91 30.11 -0.28
N ALA A 249 -13.70 28.82 -0.03
CA ALA A 249 -12.37 28.21 0.13
C ALA A 249 -11.86 27.45 -1.12
N LEU A 250 -12.62 27.44 -2.21
CA LEU A 250 -12.34 26.63 -3.41
C LEU A 250 -12.31 27.47 -4.69
N SER A 251 -11.53 28.55 -4.71
CA SER A 251 -11.15 29.20 -5.97
C SER A 251 -9.81 28.61 -6.43
N PRO A 252 -9.77 27.76 -7.46
CA PRO A 252 -8.51 27.32 -8.03
C PRO A 252 -7.84 28.47 -8.79
N ASP A 253 -6.51 28.50 -8.75
CA ASP A 253 -5.69 29.26 -9.69
C ASP A 253 -6.08 28.85 -11.13
N PRO A 254 -6.54 29.78 -12.00
CA PRO A 254 -7.04 29.46 -13.35
C PRO A 254 -5.98 28.84 -14.29
N GLY A 255 -4.72 28.75 -13.88
CA GLY A 255 -3.59 28.36 -14.74
C GLY A 255 -3.29 26.87 -14.87
N SER A 256 -3.87 25.98 -14.05
CA SER A 256 -3.51 24.54 -14.02
C SER A 256 -4.55 23.59 -14.63
N ILE A 257 -5.64 24.12 -15.23
CA ILE A 257 -6.66 23.35 -15.95
C ILE A 257 -6.12 22.98 -17.35
N ALA A 258 -5.07 22.16 -17.40
CA ALA A 258 -4.41 21.76 -18.65
C ALA A 258 -4.55 20.26 -18.96
N THR A 259 -5.71 19.68 -18.67
CA THR A 259 -6.27 18.58 -19.47
C THR A 259 -7.77 18.61 -19.28
N VAL A 260 -8.51 18.92 -20.35
CA VAL A 260 -9.95 18.75 -20.37
C VAL A 260 -10.23 17.27 -20.18
N THR A 261 -10.67 16.85 -18.98
CA THR A 261 -11.07 15.47 -18.76
C THR A 261 -12.54 15.32 -19.12
N LEU A 262 -12.84 14.46 -20.10
CA LEU A 262 -14.23 14.15 -20.46
C LEU A 262 -14.72 12.99 -19.60
N LEU A 263 -15.82 13.21 -18.87
CA LEU A 263 -16.51 12.15 -18.16
C LEU A 263 -17.73 11.68 -18.96
N ILE A 264 -17.77 10.39 -19.29
CA ILE A 264 -18.89 9.75 -19.96
C ILE A 264 -19.73 9.02 -18.90
N LEU A 265 -20.98 9.45 -18.74
CA LEU A 265 -21.92 8.86 -17.81
C LEU A 265 -22.81 7.83 -18.51
N HIS A 266 -22.88 6.62 -17.95
CA HIS A 266 -23.71 5.53 -18.44
C HIS A 266 -24.90 5.30 -17.51
N GLY A 267 -26.12 5.65 -17.92
CA GLY A 267 -27.32 5.54 -17.09
C GLY A 267 -28.01 4.19 -17.16
N GLN A 268 -27.83 3.32 -16.15
CA GLN A 268 -28.27 1.92 -16.18
C GLN A 268 -29.77 1.72 -16.51
N ASP A 269 -30.63 2.65 -16.06
CA ASP A 269 -32.09 2.51 -16.12
C ASP A 269 -32.79 3.69 -16.83
N PHE A 270 -32.05 4.53 -17.56
CA PHE A 270 -32.60 5.73 -18.17
C PHE A 270 -31.78 6.21 -19.36
N ASP A 271 -32.49 6.55 -20.43
CA ASP A 271 -31.87 6.79 -21.74
C ASP A 271 -31.29 8.20 -21.92
N ASN A 272 -31.56 9.13 -21.01
CA ASN A 272 -31.12 10.53 -21.11
C ASN A 272 -30.96 11.20 -19.73
N GLU A 273 -29.98 12.09 -19.59
CA GLU A 273 -29.75 12.99 -18.45
C GLU A 273 -31.01 13.69 -17.95
N ALA A 274 -31.95 14.06 -18.83
CA ALA A 274 -33.22 14.68 -18.43
C ALA A 274 -34.12 13.79 -17.54
N LEU A 275 -33.86 12.47 -17.56
CA LEU A 275 -34.54 11.46 -16.74
C LEU A 275 -33.70 11.07 -15.50
N ALA A 276 -32.55 11.73 -15.30
CA ALA A 276 -31.69 11.50 -14.15
C ALA A 276 -32.35 11.97 -12.85
N SER A 277 -31.97 11.37 -11.73
CA SER A 277 -32.35 11.85 -10.41
C SER A 277 -31.84 13.28 -10.16
N ARG A 278 -32.47 13.98 -9.20
CA ARG A 278 -32.08 15.34 -8.83
C ARG A 278 -30.64 15.43 -8.34
N SER A 279 -30.17 14.42 -7.59
CA SER A 279 -28.80 14.37 -7.07
C SER A 279 -27.77 14.22 -8.19
N VAL A 280 -28.02 13.34 -9.17
CA VAL A 280 -27.18 13.21 -10.37
C VAL A 280 -27.15 14.51 -11.15
N THR A 281 -28.31 15.11 -11.44
CA THR A 281 -28.41 16.36 -12.19
C THR A 281 -27.68 17.50 -11.49
N ALA A 282 -27.81 17.60 -10.16
CA ALA A 282 -27.10 18.60 -9.35
C ALA A 282 -25.58 18.39 -9.40
N ALA A 283 -25.11 17.14 -9.32
CA ALA A 283 -23.69 16.84 -9.40
C ALA A 283 -23.08 17.12 -10.79
N ILE A 284 -23.81 16.82 -11.86
CA ILE A 284 -23.42 17.20 -13.23
C ILE A 284 -23.37 18.72 -13.37
N ALA A 285 -24.40 19.42 -12.89
CA ALA A 285 -24.48 20.88 -12.98
C ALA A 285 -23.33 21.57 -12.24
N PHE A 286 -23.00 21.11 -11.03
CA PHE A 286 -21.85 21.59 -10.27
C PHE A 286 -20.53 21.33 -11.00
N ALA A 287 -20.31 20.12 -11.52
CA ALA A 287 -19.11 19.85 -12.29
C ALA A 287 -19.02 20.75 -13.55
N ARG A 288 -20.11 20.94 -14.30
CA ARG A 288 -20.10 21.86 -15.45
C ARG A 288 -19.80 23.32 -15.03
N SER A 289 -20.28 23.77 -13.87
CA SER A 289 -20.06 25.15 -13.41
C SER A 289 -18.61 25.43 -13.03
N VAL A 290 -17.84 24.42 -12.61
CA VAL A 290 -16.40 24.53 -12.33
C VAL A 290 -15.52 24.13 -13.52
N GLY A 291 -16.09 24.05 -14.73
CA GLY A 291 -15.36 23.92 -15.99
C GLY A 291 -15.23 22.51 -16.58
N TRP A 292 -15.89 21.49 -16.01
CA TRP A 292 -15.80 20.11 -16.52
C TRP A 292 -16.63 19.91 -17.80
N ARG A 293 -16.12 19.05 -18.70
CA ARG A 293 -16.89 18.51 -19.83
C ARG A 293 -17.47 17.15 -19.45
N ILE A 294 -18.79 17.03 -19.49
CA ILE A 294 -19.52 15.81 -19.18
C ILE A 294 -20.45 15.47 -20.34
N GLU A 295 -20.30 14.27 -20.87
CA GLU A 295 -21.16 13.70 -21.90
C GLU A 295 -22.00 12.56 -21.32
N TRP A 296 -23.24 12.48 -21.79
CA TRP A 296 -24.20 11.46 -21.39
C TRP A 296 -24.28 10.36 -22.46
N GLN A 297 -24.24 9.09 -22.07
CA GLN A 297 -24.50 7.95 -22.93
C GLN A 297 -25.54 7.00 -22.31
N SER A 298 -26.40 6.43 -23.15
CA SER A 298 -27.36 5.41 -22.72
C SER A 298 -26.63 4.11 -22.34
N SER A 299 -27.09 3.42 -21.29
CA SER A 299 -26.42 2.28 -20.64
C SER A 299 -26.02 1.09 -21.49
N THR A 300 -26.55 0.96 -22.70
CA THR A 300 -26.32 -0.23 -23.54
C THR A 300 -24.92 -0.27 -24.18
N GLN A 301 -24.11 0.78 -24.04
CA GLN A 301 -22.84 0.90 -24.74
C GLN A 301 -21.70 1.45 -23.88
N PHE A 302 -21.28 0.72 -22.84
CA PHE A 302 -19.91 0.86 -22.32
C PHE A 302 -18.84 0.58 -23.40
N ARG A 303 -19.27 0.02 -24.55
CA ARG A 303 -18.48 -0.56 -25.64
C ARG A 303 -18.06 0.42 -26.75
N HIS A 304 -18.76 1.54 -26.93
CA HIS A 304 -18.67 2.32 -28.17
C HIS A 304 -18.68 3.83 -27.90
N TYR A 305 -17.63 4.35 -27.28
CA TYR A 305 -17.37 5.79 -27.36
C TYR A 305 -16.74 6.11 -28.72
N HIS A 306 -17.57 6.46 -29.71
CA HIS A 306 -17.12 6.93 -31.04
C HIS A 306 -16.89 8.45 -31.11
N GLY A 307 -16.80 9.13 -29.96
CA GLY A 307 -16.59 10.57 -29.93
C GLY A 307 -15.21 10.97 -30.46
N HIS A 308 -15.11 12.19 -30.99
CA HIS A 308 -13.84 12.72 -31.46
C HIS A 308 -12.87 12.83 -30.28
N ALA A 309 -11.81 12.01 -30.28
CA ALA A 309 -10.71 12.14 -29.35
C ALA A 309 -10.21 13.59 -29.38
N VAL A 310 -10.48 14.35 -28.31
CA VAL A 310 -9.89 15.66 -28.13
C VAL A 310 -8.42 15.39 -27.81
N SER A 311 -7.53 15.79 -28.71
CA SER A 311 -6.08 15.60 -28.51
C SER A 311 -5.67 16.20 -27.15
N GLY A 312 -5.04 15.38 -26.30
CA GLY A 312 -4.62 15.75 -24.95
C GLY A 312 -5.69 15.63 -23.85
N ALA A 313 -6.91 15.15 -24.13
CA ALA A 313 -7.94 14.94 -23.10
C ALA A 313 -7.85 13.54 -22.46
N SER A 314 -7.83 13.47 -21.13
CA SER A 314 -8.06 12.22 -20.40
C SER A 314 -9.56 11.90 -20.44
N ILE A 315 -9.98 10.74 -20.93
CA ILE A 315 -11.40 10.37 -20.99
C ILE A 315 -11.66 9.28 -19.95
N PHE A 316 -12.72 9.42 -19.15
CA PHE A 316 -13.13 8.46 -18.14
C PHE A 316 -14.60 8.08 -18.28
N HIS A 317 -14.91 6.83 -17.98
CA HIS A 317 -16.26 6.28 -17.99
C HIS A 317 -16.71 6.05 -16.56
N MET A 318 -17.90 6.50 -16.21
CA MET A 318 -18.52 6.27 -14.91
C MET A 318 -19.94 5.76 -15.09
N GLN A 319 -20.27 4.71 -14.35
CA GLN A 319 -21.64 4.23 -14.28
C GLN A 319 -22.45 5.09 -13.30
N VAL A 320 -23.65 5.47 -13.72
CA VAL A 320 -24.61 6.21 -12.89
C VAL A 320 -25.93 5.45 -12.82
N VAL A 321 -26.48 5.35 -11.63
CA VAL A 321 -27.73 4.62 -11.37
C VAL A 321 -28.72 5.57 -10.70
N ASN A 322 -29.98 5.54 -11.15
CA ASN A 322 -30.98 6.56 -10.80
C ASN A 322 -31.46 6.46 -9.35
N ASP A 323 -31.42 5.26 -8.76
CA ASP A 323 -31.78 5.01 -7.36
C ASP A 323 -30.62 5.32 -6.38
N VAL A 324 -29.44 5.71 -6.88
CA VAL A 324 -28.29 6.10 -6.05
C VAL A 324 -28.25 7.62 -5.90
N GLU A 325 -28.11 8.08 -4.65
CA GLU A 325 -27.92 9.51 -4.37
C GLU A 325 -26.43 9.84 -4.35
N TYR A 326 -26.02 10.77 -5.21
CA TYR A 326 -24.64 11.27 -5.25
C TYR A 326 -24.53 12.60 -4.48
N ARG A 327 -23.41 12.82 -3.80
CA ARG A 327 -23.07 14.16 -3.28
C ARG A 327 -22.95 15.15 -4.44
N VAL A 328 -23.31 16.41 -4.20
CA VAL A 328 -23.30 17.46 -5.24
C VAL A 328 -21.91 17.65 -5.86
N ASP A 329 -20.85 17.43 -5.11
CA ASP A 329 -19.47 17.55 -5.60
C ASP A 329 -18.83 16.20 -5.99
N ALA A 330 -19.59 15.08 -5.97
CA ALA A 330 -19.04 13.73 -6.13
C ALA A 330 -18.19 13.56 -7.41
N PHE A 331 -18.73 13.98 -8.56
CA PHE A 331 -17.99 13.88 -9.82
C PHE A 331 -16.75 14.76 -9.83
N HIS A 332 -16.83 15.96 -9.26
CA HIS A 332 -15.67 16.85 -9.15
C HIS A 332 -14.56 16.22 -8.28
N GLN A 333 -14.91 15.70 -7.10
CA GLN A 333 -13.96 15.07 -6.18
C GLN A 333 -13.27 13.85 -6.82
N MET A 334 -14.01 12.99 -7.51
CA MET A 334 -13.43 11.83 -8.21
C MET A 334 -12.57 12.24 -9.40
N MET A 335 -12.94 13.30 -10.10
CA MET A 335 -12.19 13.77 -11.27
C MET A 335 -10.91 14.54 -10.89
N ILE A 336 -10.86 15.22 -9.75
CA ILE A 336 -9.60 15.78 -9.22
C ILE A 336 -8.58 14.65 -8.97
N ALA A 337 -9.06 13.47 -8.58
CA ALA A 337 -8.22 12.30 -8.43
C ALA A 337 -7.76 11.68 -9.77
N VAL A 338 -8.28 12.11 -10.92
CA VAL A 338 -7.83 11.66 -12.24
C VAL A 338 -6.56 12.39 -12.64
N ARG A 339 -5.53 11.64 -13.06
CA ARG A 339 -4.30 12.17 -13.64
C ARG A 339 -3.66 11.13 -14.56
N VAL A 340 -2.63 11.54 -15.29
CA VAL A 340 -1.88 10.65 -16.20
C VAL A 340 -1.38 9.41 -15.44
N GLY A 341 -1.55 8.24 -16.06
CA GLY A 341 -1.12 6.95 -15.51
C GLY A 341 -2.13 6.27 -14.58
N ILE A 342 -3.33 6.84 -14.44
CA ILE A 342 -4.38 6.34 -13.57
C ILE A 342 -5.50 5.81 -14.42
N ASP A 343 -5.90 4.58 -14.10
CA ASP A 343 -6.87 3.86 -14.89
C ASP A 343 -8.16 3.62 -14.12
N LEU A 344 -8.14 3.53 -12.79
CA LEU A 344 -9.34 3.32 -11.98
C LEU A 344 -9.39 4.29 -10.79
N VAL A 345 -10.52 4.94 -10.61
CA VAL A 345 -10.80 5.75 -9.42
C VAL A 345 -12.10 5.28 -8.78
N TYR A 346 -12.13 5.08 -7.47
CA TYR A 346 -13.35 4.75 -6.73
C TYR A 346 -13.45 5.54 -5.44
N ALA A 347 -14.65 5.65 -4.85
CA ALA A 347 -14.86 6.35 -3.58
C ALA A 347 -15.71 5.53 -2.63
N ASP A 348 -15.90 6.00 -1.39
CA ASP A 348 -16.73 5.32 -0.39
C ASP A 348 -18.22 5.58 -0.63
N HIS A 349 -19.07 4.75 -0.03
CA HIS A 349 -20.51 4.95 -0.04
C HIS A 349 -21.14 4.68 1.33
N ASP A 350 -22.35 5.16 1.54
CA ASP A 350 -23.23 4.73 2.63
C ASP A 350 -24.55 4.20 2.05
N HIS A 351 -25.51 3.89 2.92
CA HIS A 351 -26.84 3.47 2.52
C HIS A 351 -27.92 4.42 3.04
N ILE A 352 -29.02 4.58 2.33
CA ILE A 352 -30.20 5.36 2.77
C ILE A 352 -31.35 4.41 3.05
N ASP A 353 -31.95 4.49 4.24
CA ASP A 353 -33.13 3.71 4.58
C ASP A 353 -34.44 4.31 4.04
N GLU A 354 -35.57 3.66 4.33
CA GLU A 354 -36.90 4.11 3.90
C GLU A 354 -37.34 5.48 4.45
N ASN A 355 -36.61 6.04 5.43
CA ASN A 355 -36.89 7.35 6.04
C ASN A 355 -35.88 8.42 5.59
N ASP A 356 -35.16 8.18 4.49
CA ASP A 356 -34.09 9.04 3.98
C ASP A 356 -32.91 9.24 4.96
N ILE A 357 -32.72 8.31 5.91
CA ILE A 357 -31.62 8.38 6.88
C ILE A 357 -30.41 7.61 6.34
N ARG A 358 -29.25 8.30 6.31
CA ARG A 358 -27.96 7.69 5.95
C ARG A 358 -27.48 6.76 7.07
N ILE A 359 -27.17 5.52 6.72
CA ILE A 359 -26.75 4.44 7.60
C ILE A 359 -25.63 3.61 6.97
N ARG A 360 -24.90 2.84 7.79
CA ARG A 360 -23.92 1.82 7.34
C ARG A 360 -22.91 2.34 6.30
N PRO A 361 -22.03 3.30 6.66
CA PRO A 361 -20.96 3.72 5.77
C PRO A 361 -20.00 2.55 5.49
N ALA A 362 -19.74 2.31 4.21
CA ALA A 362 -18.74 1.38 3.71
C ALA A 362 -17.47 2.15 3.37
N LEU A 363 -16.59 2.28 4.37
CA LEU A 363 -15.30 2.92 4.27
C LEU A 363 -14.28 1.89 3.78
N LYS A 364 -13.81 2.07 2.54
CA LYS A 364 -13.13 1.03 1.78
C LYS A 364 -11.62 1.08 2.03
N PRO A 365 -10.92 -0.07 1.98
CA PRO A 365 -9.46 -0.08 1.90
C PRO A 365 -9.00 0.49 0.54
N GLU A 366 -7.72 0.78 0.43
CA GLU A 366 -7.03 0.95 -0.86
C GLU A 366 -7.20 -0.29 -1.75
N TRP A 367 -6.67 -0.25 -2.98
CA TRP A 367 -6.85 -1.30 -3.98
C TRP A 367 -6.56 -2.70 -3.41
N ASN A 368 -7.60 -3.53 -3.33
CA ASN A 368 -7.57 -4.85 -2.73
C ASN A 368 -8.16 -5.87 -3.71
N PRO A 369 -7.39 -6.26 -4.73
CA PRO A 369 -7.87 -7.16 -5.77
C PRO A 369 -8.29 -8.52 -5.21
N GLU A 370 -7.66 -9.01 -4.13
CA GLU A 370 -8.08 -10.26 -3.50
C GLU A 370 -9.47 -10.12 -2.85
N LEU A 371 -9.74 -9.01 -2.16
CA LEU A 371 -11.07 -8.74 -1.62
C LEU A 371 -12.11 -8.62 -2.74
N LEU A 372 -11.76 -7.96 -3.85
CA LEU A 372 -12.63 -7.81 -5.00
C LEU A 372 -13.05 -9.18 -5.56
N LEU A 373 -12.12 -10.10 -5.74
CA LEU A 373 -12.44 -11.46 -6.22
C LEU A 373 -13.47 -12.20 -5.36
N ASN A 374 -13.52 -11.89 -4.06
CA ASN A 374 -14.42 -12.57 -3.13
C ASN A 374 -15.68 -11.75 -2.80
N THR A 375 -15.71 -10.45 -3.09
CA THR A 375 -16.91 -9.61 -2.98
C THR A 375 -16.75 -8.30 -3.76
N ASN A 376 -17.83 -7.79 -4.35
CA ASN A 376 -17.84 -6.45 -4.94
C ASN A 376 -17.80 -5.36 -3.84
N TYR A 377 -16.65 -5.14 -3.21
CA TYR A 377 -16.50 -4.12 -2.16
C TYR A 377 -16.47 -2.70 -2.74
N ILE A 378 -16.11 -2.55 -4.03
CA ILE A 378 -16.05 -1.26 -4.72
C ILE A 378 -17.45 -0.73 -5.00
N GLN A 379 -18.39 -1.57 -5.44
CA GLN A 379 -19.77 -1.19 -5.78
C GLN A 379 -19.83 0.10 -6.60
N LEU A 380 -20.38 1.18 -6.04
CA LEU A 380 -20.36 2.52 -6.58
C LEU A 380 -19.85 3.50 -5.50
N PRO A 381 -19.35 4.68 -5.89
CA PRO A 381 -19.05 5.09 -7.27
C PRO A 381 -17.63 4.69 -7.69
N TRP A 382 -17.43 4.44 -8.99
CA TRP A 382 -16.11 4.31 -9.61
C TRP A 382 -16.12 4.81 -11.05
N MET A 383 -14.94 5.16 -11.56
CA MET A 383 -14.69 5.56 -12.94
C MET A 383 -13.43 4.87 -13.47
N ILE A 384 -13.41 4.59 -14.78
CA ILE A 384 -12.30 3.91 -15.43
C ILE A 384 -11.83 4.66 -16.68
N SER A 385 -10.53 4.66 -16.97
CA SER A 385 -9.98 5.39 -18.11
C SER A 385 -10.44 4.75 -19.42
N ASN A 386 -10.79 5.60 -20.38
CA ASN A 386 -11.05 5.18 -21.75
C ASN A 386 -9.82 4.49 -22.34
N ALA A 387 -8.62 5.00 -22.06
CA ALA A 387 -7.37 4.43 -22.56
C ALA A 387 -7.17 2.97 -22.13
N TRP A 388 -7.62 2.60 -20.94
CA TRP A 388 -7.59 1.22 -20.47
C TRP A 388 -8.76 0.41 -21.04
N ILE A 389 -9.98 0.95 -21.03
CA ILE A 389 -11.17 0.21 -21.48
C ILE A 389 -11.15 -0.09 -22.98
N THR A 390 -10.59 0.80 -23.82
CA THR A 390 -10.48 0.57 -25.27
C THR A 390 -9.47 -0.52 -25.61
N GLN A 391 -8.54 -0.83 -24.71
CA GLN A 391 -7.65 -1.98 -24.88
C GLN A 391 -8.41 -3.31 -24.79
N LEU A 392 -9.63 -3.31 -24.27
CA LEU A 392 -10.49 -4.50 -24.16
C LEU A 392 -11.47 -4.64 -25.33
N GLU A 393 -11.47 -3.73 -26.31
CA GLU A 393 -12.39 -3.78 -27.46
C GLU A 393 -12.10 -5.01 -28.33
N THR A 394 -12.90 -6.07 -28.14
CA THR A 394 -12.93 -7.29 -28.96
C THR A 394 -14.24 -7.38 -29.74
N ASP A 395 -14.22 -8.09 -30.88
CA ASP A 395 -15.43 -8.64 -31.52
C ASP A 395 -16.13 -9.72 -30.66
N ASP A 396 -15.51 -10.17 -29.57
CA ASP A 396 -16.06 -11.13 -28.60
C ASP A 396 -16.74 -10.40 -27.44
N ASP A 397 -18.06 -10.24 -27.57
CA ASP A 397 -18.96 -9.61 -26.59
C ASP A 397 -18.89 -10.20 -25.18
N SER A 398 -18.24 -11.36 -25.02
CA SER A 398 -18.21 -12.10 -23.77
C SER A 398 -17.23 -11.58 -22.75
N VAL A 399 -16.35 -10.57 -22.98
CA VAL A 399 -15.35 -10.02 -22.01
C VAL A 399 -15.82 -8.77 -21.23
N LEU A 400 -16.74 -7.97 -21.79
CA LEU A 400 -17.14 -6.65 -21.28
C LEU A 400 -18.66 -6.47 -21.15
N ASP A 401 -19.43 -7.54 -20.91
CA ASP A 401 -20.89 -7.45 -20.87
C ASP A 401 -21.44 -6.70 -19.63
N THR A 402 -20.63 -6.48 -18.59
CA THR A 402 -21.07 -5.82 -17.35
C THR A 402 -20.02 -4.92 -16.68
N PRO A 403 -20.46 -3.89 -15.93
CA PRO A 403 -19.59 -3.07 -15.08
C PRO A 403 -18.81 -3.89 -14.04
N GLU A 404 -19.41 -4.94 -13.48
CA GLU A 404 -18.75 -5.85 -12.53
C GLU A 404 -17.51 -6.51 -13.13
N ARG A 405 -17.57 -6.86 -14.42
CA ARG A 405 -16.47 -7.55 -15.09
C ARG A 405 -15.36 -6.64 -15.50
N ILE A 406 -15.65 -5.37 -15.77
CA ILE A 406 -14.61 -4.34 -15.94
C ILE A 406 -13.72 -4.31 -14.68
N LEU A 407 -14.33 -4.26 -13.49
CA LEU A 407 -13.60 -4.29 -12.22
C LEU A 407 -12.82 -5.60 -12.00
N LEU A 408 -13.41 -6.75 -12.33
CA LEU A 408 -12.74 -8.04 -12.20
C LEU A 408 -11.58 -8.21 -13.18
N THR A 409 -11.73 -7.75 -14.43
CA THR A 409 -10.66 -7.70 -15.42
C THR A 409 -9.56 -6.72 -14.99
N ALA A 410 -9.90 -5.62 -14.31
CA ALA A 410 -8.89 -4.76 -13.70
C ALA A 410 -8.08 -5.49 -12.61
N ALA A 411 -8.68 -6.42 -11.87
CA ALA A 411 -7.98 -7.22 -10.86
C ALA A 411 -7.15 -8.40 -11.42
N LEU A 412 -7.61 -9.04 -12.50
CA LEU A 412 -7.01 -10.26 -13.03
C LEU A 412 -6.22 -10.08 -14.33
N GLY A 413 -6.52 -9.04 -15.11
CA GLY A 413 -6.13 -8.96 -16.50
C GLY A 413 -6.86 -9.99 -17.38
N THR A 414 -6.32 -10.24 -18.56
CA THR A 414 -6.78 -11.28 -19.51
C THR A 414 -5.61 -12.19 -19.90
N GLY A 415 -5.91 -13.44 -20.26
CA GLY A 415 -4.92 -14.48 -20.55
C GLY A 415 -4.73 -14.77 -22.04
N THR A 416 -3.75 -15.62 -22.36
CA THR A 416 -3.36 -16.02 -23.73
C THR A 416 -4.45 -16.75 -24.53
N GLY A 417 -5.51 -17.23 -23.87
CA GLY A 417 -6.68 -17.84 -24.50
C GLY A 417 -7.73 -16.83 -24.98
N SER A 418 -7.55 -15.55 -24.68
CA SER A 418 -8.38 -14.46 -25.20
C SER A 418 -7.66 -13.75 -26.34
N ASN A 419 -8.42 -13.15 -27.27
CA ASN A 419 -7.85 -12.44 -28.42
C ASN A 419 -7.04 -11.18 -28.04
N ILE A 420 -7.02 -10.81 -26.75
CA ILE A 420 -6.35 -9.63 -26.20
C ILE A 420 -5.60 -10.03 -24.93
N THR A 421 -4.33 -9.69 -24.80
CA THR A 421 -3.59 -9.83 -23.54
C THR A 421 -3.52 -8.48 -22.83
N LEU A 422 -4.23 -8.34 -21.72
CA LEU A 422 -4.23 -7.15 -20.87
C LEU A 422 -3.71 -7.49 -19.49
N SER A 423 -2.77 -6.69 -18.99
CA SER A 423 -2.28 -6.84 -17.62
C SER A 423 -3.30 -6.33 -16.61
N ALA A 424 -3.40 -7.00 -15.45
CA ALA A 424 -4.08 -6.47 -14.28
C ALA A 424 -3.56 -5.07 -13.91
N LEU A 425 -4.43 -4.23 -13.36
CA LEU A 425 -4.06 -2.92 -12.83
C LEU A 425 -3.16 -3.06 -11.61
N ARG A 426 -2.10 -2.25 -11.61
CA ARG A 426 -1.17 -2.10 -10.49
C ARG A 426 -1.73 -1.11 -9.48
N ASP A 427 -1.26 -1.20 -8.24
CA ASP A 427 -1.63 -0.28 -7.15
C ASP A 427 -1.40 1.20 -7.51
N ASP A 428 -0.40 1.52 -8.34
CA ASP A 428 -0.12 2.90 -8.75
C ASP A 428 -1.04 3.43 -9.85
N GLN A 429 -1.87 2.57 -10.46
CA GLN A 429 -2.87 2.93 -11.48
C GLN A 429 -4.28 3.08 -10.88
N VAL A 430 -4.46 2.80 -9.59
CA VAL A 430 -5.75 2.84 -8.92
C VAL A 430 -5.72 3.89 -7.82
N ILE A 431 -6.76 4.72 -7.73
CA ILE A 431 -6.96 5.58 -6.56
C ILE A 431 -8.30 5.35 -5.90
N ARG A 432 -8.28 5.38 -4.58
CA ARG A 432 -9.45 5.58 -3.77
C ARG A 432 -9.55 7.03 -3.29
N VAL A 433 -10.72 7.63 -3.46
CA VAL A 433 -11.08 8.91 -2.81
C VAL A 433 -11.73 8.59 -1.45
N PRO A 434 -11.12 8.95 -0.32
CA PRO A 434 -11.58 8.61 1.03
C PRO A 434 -12.76 9.46 1.51
N LYS A 435 -13.81 9.52 0.69
CA LYS A 435 -15.02 10.29 0.95
C LYS A 435 -16.22 9.46 0.58
N VAL A 436 -17.26 9.58 1.41
CA VAL A 436 -18.59 9.04 1.11
C VAL A 436 -19.24 9.93 0.05
N LEU A 437 -19.15 9.52 -1.22
CA LEU A 437 -19.62 10.30 -2.36
C LEU A 437 -20.94 9.80 -2.96
N ALA A 438 -21.37 8.60 -2.58
CA ALA A 438 -22.65 8.04 -2.99
C ALA A 438 -23.39 7.39 -1.82
N SER A 439 -24.69 7.26 -1.98
CA SER A 439 -25.60 6.70 -1.00
C SER A 439 -26.59 5.77 -1.70
N LEU A 440 -26.52 4.48 -1.36
CA LEU A 440 -27.29 3.42 -2.01
C LEU A 440 -28.57 3.11 -1.23
N PRO A 441 -29.68 2.71 -1.87
CA PRO A 441 -30.88 2.29 -1.13
C PRO A 441 -30.59 1.09 -0.22
N ALA A 442 -30.88 1.20 1.08
CA ALA A 442 -30.71 0.13 2.05
C ALA A 442 -31.69 -1.03 1.81
N HIS A 443 -32.87 -0.70 1.30
CA HIS A 443 -33.89 -1.63 0.81
C HIS A 443 -33.87 -1.68 -0.70
N ARG A 444 -32.72 -1.98 -1.30
CA ARG A 444 -32.79 -2.65 -2.60
C ARG A 444 -33.40 -4.03 -2.32
N PRO A 445 -34.68 -4.34 -2.65
CA PRO A 445 -34.94 -5.71 -3.05
C PRO A 445 -33.92 -5.92 -4.15
N ARG A 446 -33.03 -6.89 -3.97
CA ARG A 446 -32.29 -7.41 -5.11
C ARG A 446 -33.34 -7.63 -6.20
N ALA A 447 -33.29 -6.86 -7.28
CA ALA A 447 -34.36 -6.79 -8.25
C ALA A 447 -34.61 -8.21 -8.76
N ASN A 448 -35.67 -8.87 -8.25
CA ASN A 448 -35.89 -10.32 -8.28
C ASN A 448 -34.66 -11.15 -7.85
N ASP A 449 -34.80 -12.06 -6.88
CA ASP A 449 -33.72 -13.00 -6.54
C ASP A 449 -33.26 -13.86 -7.76
N ASP A 450 -34.02 -13.84 -8.86
CA ASP A 450 -33.69 -14.47 -10.15
C ASP A 450 -32.84 -13.61 -11.12
N ASP A 451 -32.71 -12.28 -10.92
CA ASP A 451 -32.05 -11.36 -11.87
C ASP A 451 -30.69 -10.81 -11.38
N ILE A 452 -30.27 -11.20 -10.17
CA ILE A 452 -28.88 -11.00 -9.75
C ILE A 452 -28.06 -12.02 -10.52
N ARG A 453 -27.22 -11.57 -11.46
CA ARG A 453 -26.10 -12.42 -11.88
C ARG A 453 -25.21 -12.62 -10.65
N PRO A 454 -25.15 -13.82 -10.04
CA PRO A 454 -24.46 -13.99 -8.77
C PRO A 454 -22.97 -13.64 -8.95
N TRP A 455 -22.39 -12.92 -7.99
CA TRP A 455 -20.99 -12.44 -8.04
C TRP A 455 -20.02 -13.56 -8.46
N GLN A 456 -20.22 -14.76 -7.91
CA GLN A 456 -19.48 -15.97 -8.30
C GLN A 456 -19.49 -16.26 -9.81
N GLY A 457 -20.60 -16.02 -10.50
CA GLY A 457 -20.72 -16.22 -11.94
C GLY A 457 -19.89 -15.22 -12.72
N GLN A 458 -19.79 -13.96 -12.24
CA GLN A 458 -18.92 -12.94 -12.83
C GLN A 458 -17.45 -13.28 -12.60
N VAL A 459 -17.09 -13.68 -11.36
CA VAL A 459 -15.73 -14.10 -10.99
C VAL A 459 -15.28 -15.29 -11.82
N ARG A 460 -16.12 -16.33 -11.96
CA ARG A 460 -15.81 -17.52 -12.77
C ARG A 460 -15.51 -17.16 -14.23
N LYS A 461 -16.31 -16.27 -14.83
CA LYS A 461 -16.08 -15.78 -16.19
C LYS A 461 -14.77 -14.99 -16.28
N ALA A 462 -14.48 -14.14 -15.31
CA ALA A 462 -13.26 -13.34 -15.28
C ALA A 462 -12.00 -14.21 -15.11
N LEU A 463 -12.05 -15.23 -14.24
CA LEU A 463 -10.97 -16.22 -14.08
C LEU A 463 -10.70 -16.97 -15.39
N ALA A 464 -11.75 -17.41 -16.07
CA ALA A 464 -11.62 -18.07 -17.37
C ALA A 464 -11.01 -17.13 -18.43
N ALA A 465 -11.44 -15.87 -18.48
CA ALA A 465 -10.87 -14.85 -19.38
C ALA A 465 -9.40 -14.55 -19.08
N ALA A 466 -9.00 -14.61 -17.80
CA ALA A 466 -7.60 -14.49 -17.36
C ALA A 466 -6.76 -15.76 -17.64
N GLY A 467 -7.35 -16.83 -18.17
CA GLY A 467 -6.67 -18.11 -18.38
C GLY A 467 -6.33 -18.85 -17.09
N SER A 468 -7.07 -18.58 -16.01
CA SER A 468 -6.87 -19.20 -14.70
C SER A 468 -7.79 -20.41 -14.52
N ASP A 469 -7.22 -21.54 -14.08
CA ASP A 469 -7.96 -22.75 -13.71
C ASP A 469 -8.60 -22.70 -12.31
N ALA A 470 -8.47 -21.57 -11.61
CA ALA A 470 -9.10 -21.38 -10.30
C ALA A 470 -10.63 -21.45 -10.42
N THR A 471 -11.26 -21.95 -9.36
CA THR A 471 -12.71 -22.11 -9.30
C THR A 471 -13.33 -21.09 -8.36
N SER A 472 -14.63 -20.82 -8.57
CA SER A 472 -15.40 -19.89 -7.77
C SER A 472 -16.72 -20.56 -7.36
N SER A 473 -16.96 -20.58 -6.05
CA SER A 473 -18.18 -21.07 -5.41
C SER A 473 -18.85 -19.99 -4.56
N ASP A 474 -20.11 -20.22 -4.20
CA ASP A 474 -20.82 -19.37 -3.25
C ASP A 474 -20.08 -19.29 -1.90
N GLY A 475 -19.97 -18.08 -1.38
CA GLY A 475 -19.50 -17.84 -0.02
C GLY A 475 -20.59 -18.12 1.03
N PRO A 476 -20.28 -17.94 2.33
CA PRO A 476 -21.21 -18.25 3.41
C PRO A 476 -22.47 -17.36 3.45
N HIS A 477 -22.51 -16.28 2.67
CA HIS A 477 -23.64 -15.37 2.55
C HIS A 477 -23.79 -14.90 1.10
N GLY A 478 -25.02 -14.59 0.68
CA GLY A 478 -25.31 -14.18 -0.70
C GLY A 478 -24.51 -12.93 -1.12
N GLY A 479 -23.87 -13.00 -2.29
CA GLY A 479 -23.01 -11.92 -2.83
C GLY A 479 -21.54 -12.00 -2.39
N LEU A 480 -21.19 -12.98 -1.56
CA LEU A 480 -19.81 -13.37 -1.29
C LEU A 480 -19.45 -14.58 -2.16
N CYS A 481 -18.18 -14.68 -2.48
CA CYS A 481 -17.58 -15.77 -3.24
C CYS A 481 -16.40 -16.34 -2.45
N HIS A 482 -16.14 -17.63 -2.63
CA HIS A 482 -14.87 -18.24 -2.30
C HIS A 482 -14.16 -18.59 -3.61
N VAL A 483 -13.01 -17.96 -3.86
CA VAL A 483 -12.12 -18.36 -4.95
C VAL A 483 -11.13 -19.41 -4.44
N THR A 484 -11.22 -20.62 -5.00
CA THR A 484 -10.30 -21.71 -4.68
C THR A 484 -9.27 -21.85 -5.79
N TRP A 485 -8.01 -21.65 -5.43
CA TRP A 485 -6.88 -21.70 -6.35
C TRP A 485 -6.39 -23.13 -6.54
N THR A 486 -6.16 -23.51 -7.79
CA THR A 486 -5.74 -24.87 -8.14
C THR A 486 -4.29 -25.11 -7.74
N LEU A 487 -4.06 -26.17 -6.97
CA LEU A 487 -2.71 -26.65 -6.67
C LEU A 487 -2.08 -27.29 -7.92
N LEU A 488 -0.76 -27.22 -8.02
CA LEU A 488 0.00 -27.84 -9.10
C LEU A 488 -0.19 -29.36 -9.10
N ALA A 489 -0.09 -29.98 -10.29
CA ALA A 489 -0.20 -31.43 -10.45
C ALA A 489 0.84 -32.19 -9.59
N GLN A 490 2.03 -31.61 -9.45
CA GLN A 490 3.00 -32.00 -8.42
C GLN A 490 2.86 -31.04 -7.24
N LEU A 491 2.46 -31.58 -6.09
CA LEU A 491 2.28 -30.79 -4.88
C LEU A 491 3.61 -30.17 -4.41
N PRO A 492 3.64 -28.84 -4.13
CA PRO A 492 4.76 -28.21 -3.46
C PRO A 492 5.13 -28.89 -2.14
N THR A 493 6.42 -29.01 -1.87
CA THR A 493 6.89 -29.47 -0.56
C THR A 493 6.73 -28.37 0.49
N VAL A 494 6.34 -28.78 1.70
CA VAL A 494 6.11 -27.85 2.82
C VAL A 494 6.93 -28.24 4.03
N ASP A 495 7.66 -27.28 4.61
CA ASP A 495 8.21 -27.41 5.96
C ASP A 495 7.41 -26.54 6.94
N ILE A 496 6.79 -27.20 7.92
CA ILE A 496 6.09 -26.55 9.03
C ILE A 496 7.06 -26.43 10.20
N ILE A 497 7.45 -25.21 10.53
CA ILE A 497 8.47 -24.90 11.53
C ILE A 497 7.79 -24.58 12.86
N ILE A 498 8.15 -25.33 13.91
CA ILE A 498 7.56 -25.22 15.24
C ILE A 498 8.66 -25.01 16.29
N PRO A 499 9.01 -23.75 16.62
CA PRO A 499 9.88 -23.43 17.75
C PRO A 499 9.24 -23.84 19.09
N THR A 500 9.98 -24.49 19.97
CA THR A 500 9.43 -24.96 21.25
C THR A 500 10.47 -25.02 22.37
N ARG A 501 10.00 -24.96 23.62
CA ARG A 501 10.79 -25.25 24.83
C ARG A 501 9.86 -25.76 25.94
N ASP A 502 10.10 -26.97 26.41
CA ASP A 502 9.30 -27.68 27.41
C ASP A 502 7.78 -27.65 27.11
N LYS A 503 6.92 -27.85 28.13
CA LYS A 503 5.45 -27.83 28.05
C LYS A 503 4.91 -28.78 26.99
N VAL A 504 5.29 -30.04 27.16
CA VAL A 504 5.00 -31.14 26.24
C VAL A 504 3.52 -31.24 25.89
N GLU A 505 2.62 -30.94 26.82
CA GLU A 505 1.18 -30.97 26.63
C GLU A 505 0.71 -29.97 25.56
N VAL A 506 1.33 -28.79 25.51
CA VAL A 506 1.03 -27.74 24.54
C VAL A 506 1.56 -28.13 23.17
N LEU A 507 2.85 -28.51 23.11
CA LEU A 507 3.49 -28.95 21.87
C LEU A 507 2.77 -30.16 21.27
N LYS A 508 2.42 -31.14 22.11
CA LYS A 508 1.74 -32.36 21.69
C LYS A 508 0.38 -32.07 21.08
N ALA A 509 -0.41 -31.18 21.66
CA ALA A 509 -1.69 -30.78 21.07
C ALA A 509 -1.51 -30.16 19.67
N CYS A 510 -0.49 -29.32 19.48
CA CYS A 510 -0.17 -28.74 18.18
C CYS A 510 0.23 -29.82 17.16
N VAL A 511 1.26 -30.63 17.49
CA VAL A 511 1.80 -31.67 16.60
C VAL A 511 0.74 -32.71 16.26
N ASP A 512 0.01 -33.23 17.24
CA ASP A 512 -1.05 -34.22 17.02
C ASP A 512 -2.15 -33.63 16.11
N SER A 513 -2.56 -32.37 16.34
CA SER A 513 -3.59 -31.75 15.49
C SER A 513 -3.17 -31.60 14.03
N VAL A 514 -1.88 -31.31 13.77
CA VAL A 514 -1.36 -31.24 12.40
C VAL A 514 -1.32 -32.63 11.77
N LEU A 515 -0.78 -33.63 12.47
CA LEU A 515 -0.66 -34.99 11.98
C LEU A 515 -2.01 -35.66 11.73
N GLU A 516 -3.00 -35.42 12.59
CA GLU A 516 -4.31 -36.07 12.54
C GLU A 516 -5.29 -35.40 11.58
N LYS A 517 -5.23 -34.07 11.42
CA LYS A 517 -6.25 -33.31 10.68
C LYS A 517 -5.82 -32.88 9.28
N SER A 518 -4.52 -32.72 9.02
CA SER A 518 -4.07 -32.20 7.71
C SER A 518 -4.31 -33.20 6.59
N THR A 519 -4.94 -32.75 5.50
CA THR A 519 -5.16 -33.58 4.30
C THR A 519 -4.05 -33.46 3.26
N TYR A 520 -3.20 -32.45 3.37
CA TYR A 520 -2.08 -32.23 2.47
C TYR A 520 -1.01 -33.32 2.65
N ALA A 521 -0.52 -33.90 1.56
CA ALA A 521 0.37 -35.07 1.65
C ALA A 521 1.87 -34.70 1.75
N CYS A 522 2.30 -33.59 1.16
CA CYS A 522 3.71 -33.28 0.92
C CYS A 522 4.28 -32.29 1.96
N TYR A 523 4.17 -32.61 3.25
CA TYR A 523 4.72 -31.77 4.32
C TYR A 523 5.64 -32.53 5.28
N ARG A 524 6.53 -31.78 5.94
CA ARG A 524 7.40 -32.21 7.04
C ARG A 524 7.27 -31.23 8.21
N LEU A 525 7.21 -31.76 9.43
CA LEU A 525 7.28 -30.98 10.67
C LEU A 525 8.74 -30.80 11.08
N LEU A 526 9.21 -29.56 11.16
CA LEU A 526 10.49 -29.18 11.73
C LEU A 526 10.28 -28.64 13.15
N ILE A 527 10.39 -29.52 14.14
CA ILE A 527 10.27 -29.15 15.55
C ILE A 527 11.64 -28.68 16.04
N VAL A 528 11.73 -27.43 16.47
CA VAL A 528 13.00 -26.81 16.87
C VAL A 528 13.04 -26.64 18.37
N ASP A 529 13.75 -27.53 19.04
CA ASP A 529 13.93 -27.54 20.50
C ASP A 529 14.93 -26.46 20.93
N ASN A 530 14.46 -25.53 21.76
CA ASN A 530 15.29 -24.49 22.38
C ASN A 530 15.66 -24.83 23.83
N ASP A 531 16.53 -25.83 23.99
CA ASP A 531 17.03 -26.33 25.28
C ASP A 531 15.91 -26.75 26.26
N SER A 532 15.04 -27.68 25.83
CA SER A 532 14.06 -28.31 26.74
C SER A 532 14.77 -29.16 27.81
N GLU A 533 14.39 -28.97 29.07
CA GLU A 533 15.03 -29.60 30.23
C GLU A 533 14.15 -30.69 30.88
N LYS A 534 12.84 -30.67 30.61
CA LYS A 534 11.90 -31.60 31.27
C LYS A 534 11.96 -33.00 30.66
N ALA A 535 12.08 -34.01 31.53
CA ALA A 535 12.13 -35.41 31.13
C ALA A 535 10.90 -35.85 30.30
N GLU A 536 9.72 -35.32 30.61
CA GLU A 536 8.49 -35.58 29.84
C GLU A 536 8.57 -35.07 28.39
N THR A 537 9.25 -33.93 28.16
CA THR A 537 9.45 -33.38 26.82
C THR A 537 10.46 -34.23 26.05
N GLN A 538 11.55 -34.64 26.70
CA GLN A 538 12.54 -35.54 26.10
C GLN A 538 11.94 -36.90 25.72
N ASN A 539 11.10 -37.48 26.60
CA ASN A 539 10.38 -38.72 26.30
C ASN A 539 9.44 -38.58 25.09
N TYR A 540 8.79 -37.43 24.93
CA TYR A 540 7.95 -37.17 23.77
C TYR A 540 8.77 -37.03 22.49
N TYR A 541 9.92 -36.34 22.52
CA TYR A 541 10.84 -36.30 21.38
C TYR A 541 11.30 -37.69 20.94
N GLU A 542 11.61 -38.60 21.86
CA GLU A 542 11.92 -39.99 21.50
C GLU A 542 10.75 -40.68 20.78
N SER A 543 9.50 -40.39 21.17
CA SER A 543 8.32 -40.94 20.48
C SER A 543 8.15 -40.39 19.05
N LEU A 544 8.58 -39.16 18.80
CA LEU A 544 8.45 -38.49 17.50
C LEU A 544 9.49 -38.97 16.47
N LYS A 545 10.65 -39.48 16.90
CA LYS A 545 11.72 -39.95 16.00
C LYS A 545 11.29 -41.03 15.02
N ASN A 546 10.24 -41.78 15.34
CA ASN A 546 9.72 -42.86 14.49
C ASN A 546 8.67 -42.39 13.47
N ILE A 547 8.28 -41.11 13.50
CA ILE A 547 7.31 -40.55 12.57
C ILE A 547 8.05 -39.99 11.36
N SER A 548 7.79 -40.54 10.17
CA SER A 548 8.60 -40.32 8.96
C SER A 548 8.64 -38.87 8.47
N ASN A 549 7.60 -38.09 8.74
CA ASN A 549 7.49 -36.68 8.34
C ASN A 549 7.77 -35.71 9.51
N VAL A 550 8.44 -36.15 10.57
CA VAL A 550 8.85 -35.31 11.69
C VAL A 550 10.37 -35.27 11.78
N THR A 551 10.93 -34.07 11.94
CA THR A 551 12.35 -33.83 12.15
C THR A 551 12.53 -32.94 13.37
N LEU A 552 13.41 -33.37 14.27
CA LEU A 552 13.78 -32.63 15.48
C LEU A 552 15.12 -31.93 15.24
N LEU A 553 15.14 -30.62 15.45
CA LEU A 553 16.34 -29.78 15.40
C LEU A 553 16.61 -29.22 16.79
N SER A 554 17.88 -29.11 17.16
CA SER A 554 18.29 -28.52 18.45
C SER A 554 18.91 -27.14 18.22
N TYR A 555 18.43 -26.15 18.97
CA TYR A 555 18.92 -24.79 18.95
C TYR A 555 19.21 -24.30 20.38
N ALA A 556 20.48 -24.21 20.74
CA ALA A 556 20.87 -23.83 22.10
C ALA A 556 20.85 -22.31 22.33
N GLY A 557 20.58 -21.89 23.57
CA GLY A 557 20.76 -20.53 24.04
C GLY A 557 19.47 -19.81 24.44
N THR A 558 19.56 -18.48 24.49
CA THR A 558 18.43 -17.63 24.89
C THR A 558 17.34 -17.65 23.81
N PHE A 559 16.09 -17.74 24.23
CA PHE A 559 14.96 -17.74 23.31
C PHE A 559 14.93 -16.47 22.44
N ASN A 560 15.00 -16.69 21.13
CA ASN A 560 14.87 -15.68 20.10
C ASN A 560 14.04 -16.31 18.97
N TYR A 561 12.78 -15.91 18.86
CA TYR A 561 11.84 -16.51 17.92
C TYR A 561 12.32 -16.34 16.48
N SER A 562 12.82 -15.15 16.14
CA SER A 562 13.35 -14.84 14.82
C SER A 562 14.55 -15.74 14.48
N ALA A 563 15.52 -15.86 15.39
CA ALA A 563 16.72 -16.68 15.16
C ALA A 563 16.39 -18.17 15.02
N ILE A 564 15.48 -18.69 15.85
CA ILE A 564 15.09 -20.11 15.81
C ILE A 564 14.41 -20.46 14.47
N ASN A 565 13.54 -19.59 13.98
CA ASN A 565 12.91 -19.78 12.68
C ASN A 565 13.93 -19.65 11.53
N ASN A 566 14.78 -18.62 11.53
CA ASN A 566 15.85 -18.47 10.54
C ASN A 566 16.77 -19.70 10.50
N PHE A 567 17.13 -20.23 11.67
CA PHE A 567 17.90 -21.47 11.79
C PHE A 567 17.19 -22.67 11.15
N ALA A 568 15.91 -22.87 11.43
CA ALA A 568 15.14 -23.95 10.80
C ALA A 568 15.04 -23.79 9.27
N VAL A 569 14.84 -22.57 8.79
CA VAL A 569 14.83 -22.28 7.34
C VAL A 569 16.16 -22.63 6.67
N SER A 570 17.29 -22.44 7.36
CA SER A 570 18.60 -22.84 6.84
C SER A 570 18.78 -24.36 6.67
N HIS A 571 17.94 -25.17 7.34
CA HIS A 571 17.88 -26.63 7.22
C HIS A 571 16.76 -27.11 6.30
N SER A 572 15.99 -26.18 5.73
CA SER A 572 14.87 -26.46 4.84
C SER A 572 15.27 -26.30 3.38
N ASP A 573 14.77 -27.20 2.55
CA ASP A 573 14.81 -27.20 1.09
C ASP A 573 13.39 -27.16 0.48
N ALA A 574 12.36 -27.00 1.30
CA ALA A 574 10.96 -27.02 0.88
C ALA A 574 10.60 -25.82 0.00
N ASP A 575 9.58 -26.00 -0.85
CA ASP A 575 9.06 -24.93 -1.70
C ASP A 575 8.36 -23.83 -0.87
N VAL A 576 7.61 -24.26 0.15
CA VAL A 576 6.84 -23.39 1.05
C VAL A 576 7.25 -23.64 2.50
N LEU A 577 7.42 -22.54 3.23
CA LEU A 577 7.65 -22.53 4.67
C LEU A 577 6.34 -22.15 5.37
N VAL A 578 6.00 -22.84 6.45
CA VAL A 578 4.92 -22.46 7.36
C VAL A 578 5.51 -22.21 8.74
N LEU A 579 5.50 -20.97 9.20
CA LEU A 579 5.82 -20.64 10.59
C LEU A 579 4.58 -20.93 11.43
N LEU A 580 4.73 -21.77 12.46
CA LEU A 580 3.63 -22.21 13.30
C LEU A 580 4.05 -22.17 14.78
N ASN A 581 3.27 -21.50 15.62
CA ASN A 581 3.55 -21.50 17.05
C ASN A 581 3.22 -22.86 17.67
N ASN A 582 3.94 -23.23 18.74
CA ASN A 582 3.74 -24.51 19.41
C ASN A 582 2.42 -24.61 20.20
N ASP A 583 1.71 -23.50 20.40
CA ASP A 583 0.44 -23.41 21.12
C ASP A 583 -0.77 -23.20 20.20
N THR A 584 -0.70 -23.70 18.97
CA THR A 584 -1.81 -23.74 18.01
C THR A 584 -2.48 -25.10 17.92
N GLU A 585 -3.75 -25.15 17.50
CA GLU A 585 -4.45 -26.39 17.18
C GLU A 585 -5.21 -26.25 15.84
N VAL A 586 -4.95 -27.14 14.88
CA VAL A 586 -5.64 -27.14 13.58
C VAL A 586 -7.14 -27.40 13.76
N ILE A 587 -7.99 -26.65 13.06
CA ILE A 587 -9.45 -26.87 13.03
C ILE A 587 -9.88 -27.44 11.67
N SER A 588 -9.46 -26.78 10.59
CA SER A 588 -9.90 -27.13 9.23
C SER A 588 -8.94 -28.15 8.58
N PRO A 589 -9.43 -29.31 8.11
CA PRO A 589 -8.55 -30.33 7.50
C PRO A 589 -7.75 -29.83 6.28
N GLY A 590 -8.39 -29.04 5.42
CA GLY A 590 -7.79 -28.46 4.21
C GLY A 590 -7.03 -27.15 4.42
N TRP A 591 -6.62 -26.83 5.66
CA TRP A 591 -5.95 -25.57 5.98
C TRP A 591 -4.65 -25.37 5.20
N LEU A 592 -3.88 -26.45 5.00
CA LEU A 592 -2.57 -26.35 4.37
C LEU A 592 -2.70 -26.21 2.85
N GLU A 593 -3.65 -26.89 2.22
CA GLU A 593 -4.03 -26.70 0.81
C GLU A 593 -4.37 -25.23 0.53
N GLU A 594 -5.19 -24.63 1.39
CA GLU A 594 -5.57 -23.23 1.28
C GLU A 594 -4.34 -22.32 1.37
N LEU A 595 -3.51 -22.48 2.41
CA LEU A 595 -2.32 -21.64 2.60
C LEU A 595 -1.31 -21.80 1.45
N VAL A 596 -1.05 -23.03 1.01
CA VAL A 596 -0.06 -23.35 -0.04
C VAL A 596 -0.55 -22.86 -1.40
N SER A 597 -1.83 -23.08 -1.74
CA SER A 597 -2.38 -22.64 -3.02
C SER A 597 -2.28 -21.12 -3.18
N GLN A 598 -2.52 -20.37 -2.10
CA GLN A 598 -2.36 -18.93 -2.05
C GLN A 598 -0.88 -18.53 -2.14
N ALA A 599 -0.01 -19.15 -1.33
CA ALA A 599 1.41 -18.80 -1.26
C ALA A 599 2.15 -19.08 -2.58
N MET A 600 1.68 -20.02 -3.40
CA MET A 600 2.27 -20.32 -4.70
C MET A 600 1.83 -19.36 -5.82
N ARG A 601 0.85 -18.48 -5.59
CA ARG A 601 0.39 -17.53 -6.60
C ARG A 601 1.45 -16.46 -6.90
N PRO A 602 1.68 -16.12 -8.18
CA PRO A 602 2.50 -14.98 -8.56
C PRO A 602 2.06 -13.70 -7.84
N GLY A 603 3.01 -12.93 -7.32
CA GLY A 603 2.74 -11.67 -6.62
C GLY A 603 2.16 -11.81 -5.19
N VAL A 604 1.93 -13.03 -4.68
CA VAL A 604 1.60 -13.27 -3.27
C VAL A 604 2.85 -13.52 -2.45
N GLY A 605 2.95 -12.89 -1.28
CA GLY A 605 4.05 -13.00 -0.34
C GLY A 605 3.70 -13.90 0.85
N CYS A 606 3.33 -13.28 1.97
CA CYS A 606 2.88 -14.00 3.17
C CYS A 606 1.38 -14.34 3.10
N VAL A 607 1.00 -15.51 3.59
CA VAL A 607 -0.39 -15.95 3.73
C VAL A 607 -0.69 -16.30 5.18
N GLY A 608 -1.70 -15.66 5.77
CA GLY A 608 -2.11 -15.86 7.16
C GLY A 608 -3.43 -16.59 7.30
N ALA A 609 -3.53 -17.44 8.32
CA ALA A 609 -4.75 -18.15 8.69
C ALA A 609 -5.68 -17.32 9.58
N LYS A 610 -6.95 -17.74 9.71
CA LYS A 610 -7.89 -17.23 10.71
C LYS A 610 -7.65 -17.92 12.05
N LEU A 611 -7.36 -17.13 13.08
CA LEU A 611 -7.04 -17.66 14.41
C LEU A 611 -8.12 -17.31 15.43
N TYR A 612 -8.39 -18.26 16.31
CA TYR A 612 -9.30 -18.12 17.44
C TYR A 612 -8.57 -18.24 18.77
N TYR A 613 -9.04 -17.48 19.74
CA TYR A 613 -8.80 -17.77 21.15
C TYR A 613 -9.46 -19.09 21.56
N SER A 614 -9.01 -19.71 22.65
CA SER A 614 -9.61 -20.94 23.21
C SER A 614 -11.10 -20.81 23.53
N ASN A 615 -11.58 -19.59 23.77
CA ASN A 615 -13.01 -19.30 24.01
C ASN A 615 -13.83 -19.16 22.70
N GLY A 616 -13.21 -19.42 21.55
CA GLY A 616 -13.83 -19.34 20.22
C GLY A 616 -13.95 -17.93 19.65
N ARG A 617 -13.55 -16.87 20.36
CA ARG A 617 -13.55 -15.51 19.79
C ARG A 617 -12.41 -15.35 18.79
N ILE A 618 -12.61 -14.46 17.82
CA ILE A 618 -11.58 -14.10 16.84
C ILE A 618 -10.36 -13.53 17.56
N GLN A 619 -9.20 -14.07 17.25
CA GLN A 619 -7.91 -13.49 17.63
C GLN A 619 -7.26 -12.77 16.44
N HIS A 620 -7.32 -13.36 15.24
CA HIS A 620 -6.66 -12.81 14.06
C HIS A 620 -7.54 -12.87 12.81
N GLY A 621 -7.91 -11.69 12.31
CA GLY A 621 -8.52 -11.44 10.99
C GLY A 621 -7.57 -10.75 10.01
N GLY A 622 -6.26 -10.94 10.15
CA GLY A 622 -5.21 -10.11 9.56
C GLY A 622 -4.64 -9.08 10.55
N VAL A 623 -3.59 -8.35 10.16
CA VAL A 623 -2.97 -7.29 10.97
C VAL A 623 -3.14 -5.94 10.26
N ILE A 624 -3.59 -4.94 11.04
CA ILE A 624 -3.57 -3.53 10.66
C ILE A 624 -2.41 -2.85 11.38
N VAL A 625 -1.52 -2.24 10.61
CA VAL A 625 -0.37 -1.45 11.05
C VAL A 625 -0.84 -0.07 11.50
N GLY A 626 -0.25 0.45 12.57
CA GLY A 626 -0.59 1.73 13.19
C GLY A 626 -1.61 1.64 14.33
N ILE A 627 -2.38 0.55 14.45
CA ILE A 627 -3.26 0.36 15.61
C ILE A 627 -2.44 0.27 16.90
N ALA A 628 -2.86 0.99 17.93
CA ALA A 628 -2.18 1.08 19.23
C ALA A 628 -0.68 1.43 19.12
N GLY A 629 -0.31 2.22 18.09
CA GLY A 629 1.03 2.78 17.91
C GLY A 629 2.05 1.87 17.21
N VAL A 630 1.70 0.62 16.87
CA VAL A 630 2.53 -0.26 16.02
C VAL A 630 1.67 -1.10 15.08
N ALA A 631 0.86 -2.01 15.64
CA ALA A 631 0.04 -2.94 14.88
C ALA A 631 -0.99 -3.64 15.80
N GLY A 632 -2.16 -3.96 15.25
CA GLY A 632 -3.23 -4.67 15.95
C GLY A 632 -3.90 -5.73 15.05
N HIS A 633 -4.46 -6.77 15.66
CA HIS A 633 -5.15 -7.83 14.92
C HIS A 633 -6.57 -7.38 14.55
N ALA A 634 -6.88 -7.37 13.25
CA ALA A 634 -8.19 -6.97 12.77
C ALA A 634 -9.31 -7.82 13.41
N HIS A 635 -10.37 -7.15 13.87
CA HIS A 635 -11.59 -7.75 14.46
C HIS A 635 -11.35 -8.59 15.71
N ARG A 636 -10.25 -8.36 16.43
CA ARG A 636 -9.96 -9.06 17.69
C ARG A 636 -11.16 -9.02 18.65
N TYR A 637 -11.42 -10.14 19.30
CA TYR A 637 -12.56 -10.40 20.21
C TYR A 637 -13.95 -10.46 19.57
N SER A 638 -14.06 -10.33 18.25
CA SER A 638 -15.33 -10.56 17.56
C SER A 638 -15.83 -11.99 17.78
N PRO A 639 -17.15 -12.22 17.74
CA PRO A 639 -17.71 -13.57 17.78
C PRO A 639 -17.18 -14.44 16.63
N ARG A 640 -17.07 -15.77 16.84
CA ARG A 640 -16.62 -16.74 15.81
C ARG A 640 -17.36 -16.60 14.48
N GLN A 641 -18.69 -16.49 14.58
CA GLN A 641 -19.62 -16.36 13.44
C GLN A 641 -19.83 -14.89 13.04
N GLY A 642 -19.03 -13.97 13.60
CA GLY A 642 -19.08 -12.56 13.26
C GLY A 642 -18.67 -12.35 11.82
N ARG A 643 -19.45 -11.54 11.10
CA ARG A 643 -19.18 -11.18 9.70
C ARG A 643 -17.99 -10.22 9.59
N GLY A 644 -17.69 -9.49 10.67
CA GLY A 644 -16.70 -8.43 10.69
C GLY A 644 -17.15 -7.20 9.92
N TYR A 645 -16.34 -6.15 10.01
CA TYR A 645 -16.54 -4.92 9.25
C TYR A 645 -16.63 -5.23 7.75
N CYS A 646 -17.70 -4.80 7.09
CA CYS A 646 -17.96 -5.05 5.66
C CYS A 646 -17.77 -6.51 5.21
N ASN A 647 -18.17 -7.49 6.03
CA ASN A 647 -18.02 -8.94 5.75
C ASN A 647 -16.58 -9.45 5.63
N ARG A 648 -15.58 -8.64 6.00
CA ARG A 648 -14.16 -8.98 5.80
C ARG A 648 -13.70 -10.21 6.59
N LEU A 649 -14.41 -10.69 7.61
CA LEU A 649 -14.05 -11.93 8.31
C LEU A 649 -14.48 -13.22 7.57
N LEU A 650 -15.18 -13.09 6.45
CA LEU A 650 -15.79 -14.20 5.72
C LEU A 650 -15.13 -14.49 4.38
N VAL A 651 -14.21 -13.64 3.93
CA VAL A 651 -13.60 -13.71 2.60
C VAL A 651 -12.10 -13.44 2.63
N SER A 652 -11.37 -14.05 1.71
CA SER A 652 -9.93 -13.78 1.51
C SER A 652 -9.72 -12.35 1.05
N GLN A 653 -8.61 -11.75 1.49
CA GLN A 653 -8.28 -10.36 1.17
C GLN A 653 -6.79 -10.08 1.29
N ASN A 654 -6.34 -9.00 0.65
CA ASN A 654 -5.00 -8.48 0.90
C ASN A 654 -4.97 -7.76 2.26
N MET A 655 -3.93 -8.03 3.04
CA MET A 655 -3.65 -7.35 4.30
C MET A 655 -2.23 -6.78 4.25
N THR A 656 -1.95 -5.78 5.10
CA THR A 656 -0.59 -5.23 5.21
C THR A 656 0.32 -6.24 5.89
N ALA A 657 -0.14 -6.89 6.95
CA ALA A 657 0.58 -7.98 7.59
C ALA A 657 -0.35 -9.10 8.07
N VAL A 658 0.25 -10.25 8.35
CA VAL A 658 -0.36 -11.42 8.99
C VAL A 658 0.59 -11.92 10.08
N THR A 659 0.08 -12.71 11.02
CA THR A 659 0.91 -13.16 12.15
C THR A 659 1.64 -14.47 11.88
N ALA A 660 2.87 -14.59 12.39
CA ALA A 660 3.66 -15.83 12.34
C ALA A 660 3.16 -16.92 13.31
N ALA A 661 2.07 -16.68 14.06
CA ALA A 661 1.40 -17.78 14.76
C ALA A 661 0.90 -18.86 13.79
N CYS A 662 0.54 -18.48 12.55
CA CYS A 662 0.39 -19.38 11.41
C CYS A 662 0.54 -18.57 10.10
N LEU A 663 1.74 -18.64 9.50
CA LEU A 663 2.12 -17.88 8.30
C LEU A 663 2.78 -18.79 7.28
N ALA A 664 2.23 -18.86 6.07
CA ALA A 664 2.84 -19.54 4.93
C ALA A 664 3.53 -18.55 3.98
N VAL A 665 4.69 -18.92 3.43
CA VAL A 665 5.44 -18.10 2.48
C VAL A 665 6.34 -18.98 1.62
N ARG A 666 6.56 -18.61 0.35
CA ARG A 666 7.57 -19.29 -0.47
C ARG A 666 8.94 -19.14 0.15
N ARG A 667 9.71 -20.22 0.18
CA ARG A 667 11.06 -20.21 0.76
C ARG A 667 11.95 -19.13 0.13
N GLN A 668 11.91 -19.00 -1.20
CA GLN A 668 12.69 -17.98 -1.90
C GLN A 668 12.31 -16.56 -1.46
N THR A 669 11.01 -16.26 -1.33
CA THR A 669 10.52 -14.95 -0.86
C THR A 669 10.96 -14.67 0.57
N TYR A 670 11.02 -15.67 1.45
CA TYR A 670 11.55 -15.52 2.80
C TYR A 670 13.03 -15.12 2.79
N LEU A 671 13.83 -15.79 1.97
CA LEU A 671 15.26 -15.50 1.83
C LEU A 671 15.51 -14.12 1.20
N ASP A 672 14.76 -13.77 0.16
CA ASP A 672 14.87 -12.48 -0.52
C ASP A 672 14.53 -11.30 0.41
N ALA A 673 13.61 -11.51 1.36
CA ALA A 673 13.26 -10.53 2.38
C ALA A 673 14.26 -10.46 3.55
N GLY A 674 15.32 -11.29 3.51
CA GLY A 674 16.34 -11.37 4.56
C GLY A 674 15.86 -12.07 5.85
N GLY A 675 14.79 -12.87 5.77
CA GLY A 675 14.22 -13.59 6.91
C GLY A 675 13.65 -12.70 8.02
N LEU A 676 13.45 -13.29 9.20
CA LEU A 676 13.05 -12.53 10.39
C LEU A 676 14.26 -11.78 10.97
N ASP A 677 14.03 -10.58 11.53
CA ASP A 677 15.11 -9.80 12.13
C ASP A 677 15.45 -10.34 13.54
N GLU A 678 16.50 -11.15 13.61
CA GLU A 678 16.97 -11.78 14.83
C GLU A 678 17.80 -10.88 15.75
N GLU A 679 18.22 -9.71 15.29
CA GLU A 679 19.02 -8.79 16.10
C GLU A 679 18.11 -7.83 16.87
N ALA A 680 17.21 -7.16 16.17
CA ALA A 680 16.43 -6.05 16.69
C ALA A 680 14.99 -6.42 17.06
N LEU A 681 14.43 -7.52 16.51
CA LEU A 681 13.05 -7.97 16.72
C LEU A 681 13.02 -9.45 17.11
N GLN A 682 13.50 -9.76 18.30
CA GLN A 682 13.69 -11.15 18.75
C GLN A 682 12.38 -11.86 19.05
N VAL A 683 11.36 -11.14 19.53
CA VAL A 683 10.12 -11.76 20.02
C VAL A 683 8.85 -11.05 19.54
N ALA A 684 8.76 -9.72 19.62
CA ALA A 684 7.56 -8.99 19.21
C ALA A 684 7.72 -8.33 17.83
N TRP A 685 6.61 -8.29 17.07
CA TRP A 685 6.47 -7.65 15.75
C TRP A 685 7.43 -8.11 14.65
N ASN A 686 8.19 -9.19 14.85
CA ASN A 686 9.06 -9.76 13.80
C ASN A 686 8.27 -10.18 12.56
N ASP A 687 7.04 -10.67 12.75
CA ASP A 687 6.12 -11.07 11.69
C ASP A 687 5.57 -9.87 10.92
N VAL A 688 5.24 -8.78 11.62
CA VAL A 688 4.83 -7.51 11.01
C VAL A 688 5.98 -6.90 10.19
N ASP A 689 7.18 -6.84 10.75
CA ASP A 689 8.38 -6.37 10.03
C ASP A 689 8.65 -7.20 8.78
N PHE A 690 8.59 -8.53 8.91
CA PHE A 690 8.76 -9.44 7.79
C PHE A 690 7.72 -9.24 6.69
N CYS A 691 6.44 -9.12 7.06
CA CYS A 691 5.37 -8.82 6.11
C CYS A 691 5.59 -7.49 5.38
N LEU A 692 6.12 -6.47 6.07
CA LEU A 692 6.44 -5.18 5.47
C LEU A 692 7.64 -5.27 4.52
N LYS A 693 8.72 -5.99 4.89
CA LYS A 693 9.84 -6.28 3.98
C LYS A 693 9.39 -7.02 2.73
N VAL A 694 8.54 -8.03 2.88
CA VAL A 694 7.96 -8.77 1.75
C VAL A 694 7.14 -7.87 0.83
N ARG A 695 6.43 -6.88 1.39
CA ARG A 695 5.73 -5.85 0.59
C ARG A 695 6.67 -4.90 -0.12
N GLU A 696 7.81 -4.52 0.49
CA GLU A 696 8.81 -3.69 -0.17
C GLU A 696 9.45 -4.37 -1.39
N LEU A 697 9.44 -5.70 -1.43
CA LEU A 697 9.82 -6.50 -2.60
C LEU A 697 8.74 -6.55 -3.71
N GLY A 698 7.57 -5.96 -3.48
CA GLY A 698 6.47 -5.89 -4.44
C GLY A 698 5.44 -7.01 -4.32
N TYR A 699 5.50 -7.83 -3.28
CA TYR A 699 4.48 -8.86 -3.02
C TYR A 699 3.29 -8.30 -2.23
N ARG A 700 2.14 -8.96 -2.37
CA ARG A 700 0.94 -8.71 -1.55
C ARG A 700 0.79 -9.81 -0.53
N ASN A 701 0.54 -9.45 0.73
CA ASN A 701 0.19 -10.43 1.75
C ASN A 701 -1.31 -10.71 1.68
N VAL A 702 -1.69 -11.96 1.94
CA VAL A 702 -3.08 -12.44 1.89
C VAL A 702 -3.46 -12.99 3.25
N TRP A 703 -4.67 -12.70 3.70
CA TRP A 703 -5.30 -13.40 4.80
C TRP A 703 -6.49 -14.20 4.28
N THR A 704 -6.63 -15.44 4.74
CA THR A 704 -7.71 -16.35 4.30
C THR A 704 -8.52 -16.85 5.50
N PRO A 705 -9.86 -16.77 5.45
CA PRO A 705 -10.73 -17.32 6.48
C PRO A 705 -10.88 -18.85 6.39
N TYR A 706 -10.38 -19.49 5.33
CA TYR A 706 -10.61 -20.91 5.03
C TYR A 706 -9.54 -21.84 5.62
N ALA A 707 -8.46 -21.27 6.16
CA ALA A 707 -7.53 -21.95 7.07
C ALA A 707 -7.83 -21.50 8.51
N GLU A 708 -8.35 -22.40 9.35
CA GLU A 708 -8.76 -22.09 10.72
C GLU A 708 -7.94 -22.87 11.75
N LEU A 709 -7.45 -22.16 12.76
CA LEU A 709 -6.73 -22.75 13.90
C LEU A 709 -7.15 -22.06 15.21
N PHE A 710 -7.05 -22.79 16.32
CA PHE A 710 -6.92 -22.15 17.63
C PHE A 710 -5.47 -21.71 17.85
N HIS A 711 -5.29 -20.62 18.58
CA HIS A 711 -3.99 -20.21 19.11
C HIS A 711 -4.20 -19.80 20.57
N HIS A 712 -3.65 -20.60 21.47
CA HIS A 712 -3.92 -20.51 22.91
C HIS A 712 -3.11 -19.40 23.61
N GLU A 713 -2.32 -18.63 22.86
CA GLU A 713 -1.55 -17.42 23.17
C GLU A 713 -0.88 -17.39 24.54
N GLY A 714 0.44 -17.57 24.54
CA GLY A 714 1.27 -17.30 25.72
C GLY A 714 1.19 -18.41 26.77
N LEU A 715 0.57 -19.55 26.45
CA LEU A 715 0.63 -20.74 27.29
C LEU A 715 2.08 -21.17 27.53
N SER A 716 2.94 -21.06 26.51
CA SER A 716 4.36 -21.44 26.61
C SER A 716 5.24 -20.32 27.19
N ARG A 717 5.02 -19.05 26.79
CA ARG A 717 5.89 -17.90 27.13
C ARG A 717 5.53 -17.16 28.44
N GLY A 718 4.26 -17.19 28.85
CA GLY A 718 3.70 -16.31 29.89
C GLY A 718 3.64 -14.84 29.47
N ALA A 719 3.04 -13.99 30.31
CA ALA A 719 2.89 -12.56 30.04
C ALA A 719 4.24 -11.81 29.96
N ASP A 720 4.24 -10.67 29.26
CA ASP A 720 5.38 -9.75 29.18
C ASP A 720 5.36 -8.73 30.34
N ASP A 721 5.30 -9.23 31.57
CA ASP A 721 5.11 -8.44 32.80
C ASP A 721 6.41 -8.20 33.59
N THR A 722 7.45 -9.01 33.36
CA THR A 722 8.76 -8.80 33.98
C THR A 722 9.46 -7.56 33.41
N ARG A 723 10.27 -6.88 34.24
CA ARG A 723 11.00 -5.66 33.84
C ARG A 723 11.89 -5.84 32.60
N SER A 724 12.50 -7.02 32.43
CA SER A 724 13.33 -7.33 31.26
C SER A 724 12.48 -7.49 29.99
N LYS A 725 11.35 -8.21 30.06
CA LYS A 725 10.42 -8.38 28.94
C LYS A 725 9.80 -7.05 28.52
N VAL A 726 9.35 -6.22 29.46
CA VAL A 726 8.83 -4.87 29.17
C VAL A 726 9.88 -4.02 28.44
N ARG A 727 11.12 -3.99 28.95
CA ARG A 727 12.21 -3.24 28.28
C ARG A 727 12.52 -3.75 26.88
N ARG A 728 12.49 -5.08 26.66
CA ARG A 728 12.67 -5.68 25.32
C ARG A 728 11.54 -5.22 24.39
N VAL A 729 10.28 -5.37 24.81
CA VAL A 729 9.11 -4.98 24.02
C VAL A 729 9.15 -3.47 23.71
N ASP A 730 9.55 -2.62 24.64
CA ASP A 730 9.70 -1.18 24.39
C ASP A 730 10.82 -0.88 23.38
N ALA A 731 11.93 -1.61 23.41
CA ALA A 731 13.01 -1.48 22.42
C ALA A 731 12.56 -1.95 21.02
N GLU A 732 11.93 -3.12 20.92
CA GLU A 732 11.37 -3.66 19.67
C GLU A 732 10.29 -2.71 19.10
N ARG A 733 9.47 -2.11 19.96
CA ARG A 733 8.50 -1.07 19.57
C ARG A 733 9.20 0.14 18.95
N GLN A 734 10.29 0.63 19.55
CA GLN A 734 11.05 1.77 19.01
C GLN A 734 11.67 1.44 17.65
N VAL A 735 12.15 0.21 17.46
CA VAL A 735 12.65 -0.27 16.16
C VAL A 735 11.54 -0.19 15.10
N MET A 736 10.36 -0.74 15.38
CA MET A 736 9.22 -0.68 14.44
C MET A 736 8.83 0.76 14.11
N ARG A 737 8.69 1.61 15.14
CA ARG A 737 8.32 3.02 14.98
C ARG A 737 9.30 3.77 14.09
N ALA A 738 10.61 3.60 14.33
CA ALA A 738 11.65 4.27 13.58
C ALA A 738 11.80 3.71 12.15
N ARG A 739 11.83 2.38 12.00
CA ARG A 739 12.08 1.72 10.70
C ARG A 739 10.95 1.95 9.70
N TRP A 740 9.71 1.88 10.17
CA TRP A 740 8.52 1.91 9.31
C TRP A 740 7.71 3.19 9.41
N SER A 741 8.20 4.20 10.14
CA SER A 741 7.51 5.48 10.33
C SER A 741 6.07 5.30 10.85
N MET A 742 5.89 4.47 11.89
CA MET A 742 4.55 4.04 12.34
C MET A 742 3.61 5.17 12.74
N ASP A 743 4.15 6.32 13.14
CA ASP A 743 3.36 7.49 13.51
C ASP A 743 2.59 8.11 12.34
N THR A 744 3.13 7.99 11.12
CA THR A 744 2.53 8.51 9.89
C THR A 744 2.19 7.41 8.88
N PHE A 745 2.35 6.15 9.26
CA PHE A 745 2.10 5.02 8.38
C PHE A 745 0.62 4.99 8.00
N ASP A 746 0.32 5.00 6.70
CA ASP A 746 -1.03 4.81 6.18
C ASP A 746 -1.21 3.36 5.73
N ASP A 747 -2.06 2.61 6.44
CA ASP A 747 -2.26 1.19 6.16
C ASP A 747 -3.26 1.02 5.02
N PRO A 748 -2.86 0.48 3.86
CA PRO A 748 -3.75 0.35 2.70
C PRO A 748 -4.94 -0.60 2.94
N ALA A 749 -4.88 -1.48 3.94
CA ALA A 749 -5.99 -2.36 4.33
C ALA A 749 -6.97 -1.69 5.30
N TYR A 750 -6.74 -0.43 5.69
CA TYR A 750 -7.53 0.31 6.68
C TYR A 750 -7.88 1.72 6.21
N HIS A 751 -9.11 2.14 6.50
CA HIS A 751 -9.56 3.47 6.08
C HIS A 751 -9.11 4.55 7.07
N PRO A 752 -8.67 5.76 6.63
CA PRO A 752 -8.15 6.81 7.50
C PRO A 752 -9.17 7.37 8.51
N LEU A 753 -10.47 7.36 8.19
CA LEU A 753 -11.55 7.74 9.12
C LEU A 753 -11.90 6.66 10.17
N LEU A 754 -11.23 5.51 10.18
CA LEU A 754 -11.43 4.49 11.21
C LEU A 754 -10.44 4.68 12.36
N THR A 755 -10.89 4.41 13.58
CA THR A 755 -10.07 4.56 14.80
C THR A 755 -8.84 3.66 14.75
N ARG A 756 -7.70 4.21 15.18
CA ARG A 756 -6.45 3.47 15.39
C ARG A 756 -6.20 3.15 16.87
N ASP A 757 -7.13 3.50 17.76
CA ASP A 757 -6.98 3.27 19.20
C ASP A 757 -7.26 1.82 19.59
N ASN A 758 -8.05 1.10 18.79
CA ASN A 758 -8.45 -0.28 19.05
C ASN A 758 -8.85 -1.01 17.77
N GLU A 759 -9.09 -2.33 17.88
CA GLU A 759 -9.32 -3.24 16.76
C GLU A 759 -10.79 -3.32 16.27
N SER A 760 -11.65 -2.39 16.68
CA SER A 760 -13.11 -2.50 16.47
C SER A 760 -13.62 -2.06 15.09
N PHE A 761 -12.79 -1.37 14.28
CA PHE A 761 -13.24 -0.68 13.06
C PHE A 761 -14.33 0.37 13.35
N GLY A 762 -14.30 0.99 14.53
CA GLY A 762 -15.10 2.18 14.84
C GLY A 762 -14.61 3.41 14.06
N LEU A 763 -15.42 4.45 14.00
CA LEU A 763 -14.98 5.76 13.46
C LEU A 763 -13.97 6.41 14.42
N ALA A 764 -13.00 7.12 13.86
CA ALA A 764 -11.96 7.86 14.61
C ALA A 764 -12.51 9.07 15.36
#